data_AF-A0A953RXJ5-F1
#
_entry.id   AF-A0A953RXJ5-F1
#
_cell.length_a   1.000
_cell.length_b   1.000
_cell.length_c   1.000
_cell.angle_alpha   90.00
_cell.angle_beta   90.00
_cell.angle_gamma   90.00
#
_symmetry.space_group_name_H-M   'P 1'
#
loop_
_entity.id
_entity.type
_entity.pdbx_description
1 polymer ?
#
loop_
_entity_poly.entity_id
_entity_poly.type
_entity_poly.pdbx_seq_one_letter_code
_entity_poly.pdbx_strand_id
1 'polypeptide(L)'
;MGRKLAALYRFLFGDSVRAFGSLSLILLVLLAVVPAKDYFREWIRIQSQYLKLIRNRGDAATLQRRFQGGLQQVWLPRLGVVDRCTTCHVALREASMADVSLQPFRPHPVIPHSLDQFGCVFCHRGQGAATTVEEAHSSTKAWEQPLLPARYLESSCGQCHQDAPPGTPQLNRGRKLLASYGCVNCHTLLTSSGLSPGGARMKATDDPPELTHIAQKTTREWIFAWLKNPQAYAGSATMPNFELSDADARDISAFLIDQSTPLGPAVEAKPPSSPPGADDPQAGATLYGESFCASCHAAQNAAGILTGGDVGPELTRVGSKVRPEWLLAWLRDPHQLDPNTAMPHYRFNDKQLGLLASFLESKTDSDFTANVHLEAATKEQIEHGRTLVNERGCASCHQINGIKRPDNFAPELTAVGSRPLAKIVFAPGVPYDLSSYLEAKIREPHSFGTAMKMPKFTLATSQVEALVTALLAQTDRGATVPADLRVAGHPESDYQPAGSAGKLMDDLRCFSCHSINGRGGDMAPDLTSEGSSVQRSWLLDFLKNPNTLRPALIRRMPRFNLTDAEAAALTDYIMTVYQTPAFDSASLPASSFTAEDREHGRQLFYSKYACQSCHIVDPNNDKGYIGPTLTVVGVRRTAAWIFHYLKDPQALRPATLEPNQHISGEDARALTAFLMAQTKAPPQQGGKK
;
A
#
# COMPACT_ATOMS: atom_id res chain seq x y z
N MET A 1 34.46 0.01 61.87
CA MET A 1 33.23 0.77 61.59
C MET A 1 32.34 0.99 62.82
N GLY A 2 32.12 -0.02 63.68
CA GLY A 2 31.15 0.03 64.80
C GLY A 2 31.38 1.10 65.88
N ARG A 3 32.63 1.42 66.25
CA ARG A 3 32.91 2.44 67.30
C ARG A 3 32.52 3.87 66.89
N LYS A 4 32.72 4.23 65.62
CA LYS A 4 32.35 5.56 65.09
C LYS A 4 30.83 5.71 64.94
N LEU A 5 30.15 4.65 64.52
CA LEU A 5 28.68 4.60 64.48
C LEU A 5 28.05 4.66 65.88
N ALA A 6 28.63 3.96 66.86
CA ALA A 6 28.16 4.02 68.25
C ALA A 6 28.36 5.40 68.89
N ALA A 7 29.48 6.08 68.59
CA ALA A 7 29.72 7.45 69.04
C ALA A 7 28.75 8.45 68.40
N LEU A 8 28.48 8.31 67.09
CA LEU A 8 27.51 9.13 66.37
C LEU A 8 26.08 8.90 66.88
N TYR A 9 25.71 7.65 67.16
CA TYR A 9 24.40 7.32 67.73
C TYR A 9 24.22 7.91 69.13
N ARG A 10 25.23 7.82 70.01
CA ARG A 10 25.17 8.48 71.33
C ARG A 10 25.16 10.01 71.22
N PHE A 11 25.80 10.58 70.21
CA PHE A 11 25.77 12.02 69.98
C PHE A 11 24.38 12.50 69.53
N LEU A 12 23.74 11.77 68.61
CA LEU A 12 22.45 12.15 68.04
C LEU A 12 21.24 11.70 68.89
N PHE A 13 21.35 10.59 69.61
CA PHE A 13 20.23 9.93 70.30
C PHE A 13 20.56 9.53 71.74
N GLY A 14 21.65 10.03 72.33
CA GLY A 14 22.10 9.64 73.67
C GLY A 14 21.25 10.18 74.83
N ASP A 15 20.42 11.19 74.59
CA ASP A 15 19.42 11.69 75.54
C ASP A 15 18.15 12.12 74.78
N SER A 16 17.04 12.31 75.50
CA SER A 16 15.73 12.62 74.91
C SER A 16 15.70 13.95 74.16
N VAL A 17 16.48 14.95 74.59
CA VAL A 17 16.54 16.27 73.97
C VAL A 17 17.29 16.20 72.64
N ARG A 18 18.43 15.51 72.61
CA ARG A 18 19.22 15.27 71.39
C ARG A 18 18.47 14.39 70.41
N ALA A 19 17.79 13.34 70.90
CA ALA A 19 16.97 12.48 70.08
C ALA A 19 15.84 13.27 69.41
N PHE A 20 15.11 14.10 70.18
CA PHE A 20 14.06 14.97 69.66
C PHE A 20 14.62 15.96 68.62
N GLY A 21 15.70 16.69 68.93
CA GLY A 21 16.33 17.63 68.00
C GLY A 21 16.81 16.98 66.70
N SER A 22 17.41 15.80 66.78
CA SER A 22 17.87 15.03 65.62
C SER A 22 16.71 14.52 64.76
N LEU A 23 15.66 13.98 65.38
CA LEU A 23 14.44 13.55 64.68
C LEU A 23 13.70 14.74 64.04
N SER A 24 13.58 15.88 64.73
CA SER A 24 12.99 17.10 64.18
C SER A 24 13.78 17.63 62.99
N LEU A 25 15.11 17.58 63.03
CA LEU A 25 15.95 17.99 61.90
C LEU A 25 15.79 17.04 60.71
N ILE A 26 15.76 15.72 60.94
CA ILE A 26 15.50 14.73 59.89
C ILE A 26 14.12 14.96 59.26
N LEU A 27 13.09 15.18 60.09
CA LEU A 27 11.74 15.45 59.62
C LEU A 27 11.67 16.76 58.82
N LEU A 28 12.36 17.81 59.28
CA LEU A 28 12.45 19.09 58.58
C LEU A 28 13.16 18.95 57.22
N VAL A 29 14.25 18.19 57.16
CA VAL A 29 14.95 17.88 55.91
C VAL A 29 14.03 17.09 54.97
N LEU A 30 13.33 16.07 55.46
CA LEU A 30 12.37 15.30 54.66
C LEU A 30 11.20 16.17 54.16
N LEU A 31 10.69 17.08 55.00
CA LEU A 31 9.66 18.06 54.63
C LEU A 31 10.17 19.07 53.61
N ALA A 32 11.45 19.44 53.63
CA ALA A 32 12.06 20.35 52.66
C ALA A 32 12.37 19.68 51.31
N VAL A 33 12.58 18.36 51.29
CA VAL A 33 12.88 17.61 50.05
C VAL A 33 11.74 17.69 49.04
N VAL A 34 10.48 17.63 49.48
CA VAL A 34 9.31 17.67 48.58
C VAL A 34 9.18 19.01 47.83
N PRO A 35 9.13 20.19 48.50
CA PRO A 35 9.08 21.48 47.83
C PRO A 35 10.37 21.80 47.07
N ALA A 36 11.54 21.35 47.55
CA ALA A 36 12.78 21.49 46.78
C ALA A 36 12.72 20.69 45.47
N LYS A 37 12.25 19.45 45.49
CA LYS A 37 12.08 18.62 44.29
C LYS A 37 11.09 19.25 43.29
N ASP A 38 10.06 19.93 43.78
CA ASP A 38 9.10 20.65 42.94
C ASP A 38 9.68 21.94 42.33
N TYR A 39 10.45 22.69 43.12
CA TYR A 39 11.11 23.92 42.66
C TYR A 39 12.23 23.67 41.64
N PHE A 40 12.93 22.54 41.74
CA PHE A 40 14.03 22.17 40.84
C PHE A 40 13.63 21.24 39.69
N ARG A 41 12.33 21.22 39.32
CA ARG A 41 11.88 20.40 38.18
C ARG A 41 12.52 20.84 36.87
N GLU A 42 12.86 19.86 36.05
CA GLU A 42 13.58 20.06 34.79
C GLU A 42 12.84 21.00 33.81
N TRP A 43 11.52 20.90 33.74
CA TRP A 43 10.71 21.71 32.83
C TRP A 43 10.79 23.22 33.11
N ILE A 44 11.01 23.64 34.37
CA ILE A 44 11.18 25.05 34.75
C ILE A 44 12.42 25.63 34.06
N ARG A 45 13.51 24.85 34.03
CA ARG A 45 14.76 25.22 33.35
C ARG A 45 14.55 25.32 31.84
N ILE A 46 13.81 24.39 31.24
CA ILE A 46 13.49 24.38 29.80
C ILE A 46 12.68 25.62 29.42
N GLN A 47 11.63 25.95 30.18
CA GLN A 47 10.82 27.15 29.97
C GLN A 47 11.65 28.45 30.11
N SER A 48 12.56 28.49 31.09
CA SER A 48 13.48 29.61 31.25
C SER A 48 14.46 29.75 30.08
N GLN A 49 14.90 28.64 29.49
CA GLN A 49 15.73 28.64 28.28
C GLN A 49 14.97 29.15 27.06
N TYR A 50 13.69 28.78 26.90
CA TYR A 50 12.84 29.33 25.83
C TYR A 50 12.73 30.85 25.92
N LEU A 51 12.45 31.40 27.10
CA LEU A 51 12.34 32.86 27.30
C LEU A 51 13.67 33.57 26.97
N LYS A 52 14.81 32.95 27.29
CA LYS A 52 16.13 33.46 26.90
C LYS A 52 16.35 33.42 25.38
N LEU A 53 15.90 32.35 24.73
CA LEU A 53 16.02 32.15 23.28
C LEU A 53 15.24 33.22 22.50
N ILE A 54 14.01 33.52 22.90
CA ILE A 54 13.13 34.44 22.16
C ILE A 54 13.48 35.92 22.38
N ARG A 55 14.21 36.26 23.46
CA ARG A 55 14.45 37.65 23.91
C ARG A 55 15.02 38.57 22.82
N ASN A 56 15.87 38.04 21.94
CA ASN A 56 16.58 38.83 20.94
C ASN A 56 15.93 38.76 19.54
N ARG A 57 14.73 38.17 19.42
CA ARG A 57 14.02 38.05 18.15
C ARG A 57 13.17 39.30 17.87
N GLY A 58 12.95 39.62 16.60
CA GLY A 58 12.10 40.76 16.20
C GLY A 58 10.62 40.61 16.63
N ASP A 59 10.17 39.38 16.89
CA ASP A 59 8.82 39.02 17.32
C ASP A 59 8.72 38.65 18.81
N ALA A 60 9.77 38.93 19.61
CA ALA A 60 9.87 38.54 21.02
C ALA A 60 8.64 38.92 21.86
N ALA A 61 8.10 40.13 21.69
CA ALA A 61 6.94 40.62 22.44
C ALA A 61 5.65 39.84 22.13
N THR A 62 5.53 39.28 20.92
CA THR A 62 4.39 38.44 20.53
C THR A 62 4.56 37.04 21.11
N LEU A 63 5.76 36.45 20.98
CA LEU A 63 6.07 35.12 21.53
C LEU A 63 5.91 35.11 23.06
N GLN A 64 6.41 36.14 23.76
CA GLN A 64 6.31 36.23 25.21
C GLN A 64 4.86 36.41 25.69
N ARG A 65 4.00 37.12 24.93
CA ARG A 65 2.56 37.24 25.26
C ARG A 65 1.81 35.92 25.10
N ARG A 66 2.21 35.06 24.17
CA ARG A 66 1.58 33.76 23.90
C ARG A 66 2.13 32.64 24.79
N PHE A 67 3.33 32.81 25.32
CA PHE A 67 3.96 31.85 26.22
C PHE A 67 3.13 31.62 27.49
N GLN A 68 2.74 30.37 27.71
CA GLN A 68 2.06 29.92 28.94
C GLN A 68 3.05 29.12 29.79
N GLY A 69 3.58 29.76 30.83
CA GLY A 69 4.49 29.10 31.78
C GLY A 69 3.76 28.15 32.74
N GLY A 70 4.52 27.32 33.44
CA GLY A 70 3.98 26.34 34.39
C GLY A 70 3.69 24.98 33.77
N LEU A 71 3.13 24.07 34.56
CA LEU A 71 2.73 22.74 34.13
C LEU A 71 1.50 22.83 33.22
N GLN A 72 1.64 22.38 31.98
CA GLN A 72 0.55 22.32 31.00
C GLN A 72 0.02 20.89 30.90
N GLN A 73 -1.31 20.74 30.81
CA GLN A 73 -1.94 19.43 30.67
C GLN A 73 -3.11 19.47 29.68
N VAL A 74 -3.03 18.62 28.66
CA VAL A 74 -4.15 18.26 27.80
C VAL A 74 -4.77 16.98 28.37
N TRP A 75 -6.08 17.01 28.65
CA TRP A 75 -6.83 15.88 29.19
C TRP A 75 -7.97 15.50 28.25
N LEU A 76 -7.88 14.32 27.64
CA LEU A 76 -8.85 13.81 26.66
C LEU A 76 -9.48 12.51 27.21
N PRO A 77 -10.49 12.62 28.08
CA PRO A 77 -11.07 11.47 28.77
C PRO A 77 -11.68 10.43 27.82
N ARG A 78 -12.27 10.88 26.70
CA ARG A 78 -12.83 9.98 25.67
C ARG A 78 -11.78 9.08 25.01
N LEU A 79 -10.52 9.50 25.04
CA LEU A 79 -9.38 8.77 24.48
C LEU A 79 -8.47 8.16 25.55
N GLY A 80 -8.76 8.40 26.84
CA GLY A 80 -7.89 8.00 27.95
C GLY A 80 -6.51 8.66 27.92
N VAL A 81 -6.36 9.84 27.31
CA VAL A 81 -5.07 10.51 27.13
C VAL A 81 -4.88 11.62 28.16
N VAL A 82 -3.83 11.49 28.98
CA VAL A 82 -3.20 12.59 29.72
C VAL A 82 -1.92 12.96 28.98
N ASP A 83 -1.75 14.23 28.64
CA ASP A 83 -0.56 14.71 27.94
C ASP A 83 -0.04 16.02 28.54
N ARG A 84 1.24 16.04 28.90
CA ARG A 84 1.95 17.18 29.48
C ARG A 84 3.16 17.58 28.65
N CYS A 85 3.30 17.06 27.42
CA CYS A 85 4.46 17.33 26.55
C CYS A 85 4.61 18.82 26.24
N THR A 86 3.50 19.56 26.13
CA THR A 86 3.48 21.03 25.93
C THR A 86 4.09 21.82 27.09
N THR A 87 4.32 21.19 28.26
CA THR A 87 5.06 21.81 29.37
C THR A 87 6.51 22.10 29.00
N CYS A 88 7.15 21.17 28.28
CA CYS A 88 8.54 21.30 27.83
C CYS A 88 8.62 21.79 26.38
N HIS A 89 7.72 21.33 25.51
CA HIS A 89 7.64 21.69 24.11
C HIS A 89 6.77 22.94 23.89
N VAL A 90 7.25 24.08 24.38
CA VAL A 90 6.47 25.32 24.48
C VAL A 90 6.31 26.09 23.16
N ALA A 91 7.06 25.72 22.12
CA ALA A 91 7.06 26.43 20.84
C ALA A 91 6.23 25.72 19.75
N LEU A 92 5.53 24.63 20.08
CA LEU A 92 4.86 23.75 19.09
C LEU A 92 3.89 24.49 18.16
N ARG A 93 3.26 25.57 18.63
CA ARG A 93 2.26 26.35 17.89
C ARG A 93 2.82 27.62 17.23
N GLU A 94 4.11 27.92 17.42
CA GLU A 94 4.70 29.19 17.01
C GLU A 94 5.32 29.10 15.62
N ALA A 95 4.55 29.43 14.58
CA ALA A 95 5.02 29.40 13.19
C ALA A 95 6.25 30.28 12.93
N SER A 96 6.39 31.39 13.66
CA SER A 96 7.55 32.28 13.54
C SER A 96 8.84 31.68 14.09
N MET A 97 8.79 30.52 14.75
CA MET A 97 9.96 29.76 15.22
C MET A 97 10.42 28.69 14.22
N ALA A 98 9.95 28.73 12.96
CA ALA A 98 10.30 27.74 11.93
C ALA A 98 11.80 27.67 11.61
N ASP A 99 12.56 28.74 11.89
CA ASP A 99 14.02 28.81 11.78
C ASP A 99 14.76 28.07 12.92
N VAL A 100 14.07 27.70 14.00
CA VAL A 100 14.67 27.06 15.17
C VAL A 100 14.66 25.54 15.02
N SER A 101 15.85 24.94 14.96
CA SER A 101 16.04 23.48 14.88
C SER A 101 16.27 22.80 16.24
N LEU A 102 16.52 23.58 17.29
CA LEU A 102 16.83 23.09 18.63
C LEU A 102 15.58 22.51 19.33
N GLN A 103 15.61 21.23 19.68
CA GLN A 103 14.60 20.62 20.55
C GLN A 103 14.80 21.09 22.01
N PRO A 104 13.73 21.32 22.78
CA PRO A 104 12.31 21.10 22.46
C PRO A 104 11.58 22.32 21.86
N PHE A 105 12.31 23.33 21.38
CA PHE A 105 11.74 24.62 20.92
C PHE A 105 11.42 24.68 19.43
N ARG A 106 11.48 23.54 18.74
CA ARG A 106 11.06 23.44 17.34
C ARG A 106 9.53 23.45 17.26
N PRO A 107 8.92 24.20 16.33
CA PRO A 107 7.48 24.14 16.11
C PRO A 107 7.06 22.79 15.52
N HIS A 108 5.78 22.45 15.71
CA HIS A 108 5.21 21.24 15.14
C HIS A 108 5.07 21.40 13.61
N PRO A 109 5.39 20.37 12.80
CA PRO A 109 5.03 20.36 11.39
C PRO A 109 3.51 20.54 11.19
N VAL A 110 3.08 21.04 10.04
CA VAL A 110 1.63 21.11 9.76
C VAL A 110 1.06 19.69 9.71
N ILE A 111 -0.04 19.46 10.43
CA ILE A 111 -0.79 18.21 10.44
C ILE A 111 -2.29 18.49 10.27
N PRO A 112 -3.10 17.52 9.80
CA PRO A 112 -4.54 17.73 9.54
C PRO A 112 -5.40 17.97 10.79
N HIS A 113 -4.84 17.82 11.99
CA HIS A 113 -5.54 17.89 13.27
C HIS A 113 -4.78 18.77 14.26
N SER A 114 -5.46 19.32 15.28
CA SER A 114 -4.82 20.12 16.31
C SER A 114 -4.35 19.27 17.50
N LEU A 115 -3.35 19.79 18.24
CA LEU A 115 -2.82 19.11 19.43
C LEU A 115 -3.87 18.96 20.54
N ASP A 116 -4.86 19.85 20.60
CA ASP A 116 -5.92 19.80 21.62
C ASP A 116 -6.98 18.72 21.30
N GLN A 117 -6.99 18.18 20.08
CA GLN A 117 -7.91 17.09 19.69
C GLN A 117 -7.39 15.71 20.09
N PHE A 118 -6.07 15.50 20.04
CA PHE A 118 -5.47 14.16 20.21
C PHE A 118 -4.30 14.10 21.21
N GLY A 119 -3.69 15.22 21.57
CA GLY A 119 -2.44 15.25 22.34
C GLY A 119 -1.23 14.79 21.53
N CYS A 120 -0.04 14.91 22.10
CA CYS A 120 1.22 14.47 21.52
C CYS A 120 1.39 12.94 21.63
N VAL A 121 1.04 12.33 22.77
CA VAL A 121 1.26 10.90 23.03
C VAL A 121 0.40 9.96 22.20
N PHE A 122 -0.69 10.46 21.61
CA PHE A 122 -1.48 9.67 20.68
C PHE A 122 -0.72 9.44 19.37
N CYS A 123 0.02 10.46 18.90
CA CYS A 123 0.82 10.41 17.69
C CYS A 123 2.23 9.87 17.93
N HIS A 124 2.86 10.27 19.03
CA HIS A 124 4.27 10.02 19.30
C HIS A 124 4.52 8.87 20.28
N ARG A 125 3.49 8.32 20.94
CA ARG A 125 3.62 7.46 22.14
C ARG A 125 4.36 8.18 23.26
N GLY A 126 5.00 7.45 24.17
CA GLY A 126 5.60 8.01 25.38
C GLY A 126 4.59 8.18 26.51
N GLN A 127 5.02 8.89 27.55
CA GLN A 127 4.35 8.89 28.85
C GLN A 127 3.83 10.29 29.17
N GLY A 128 2.60 10.56 28.75
CA GLY A 128 2.08 11.92 28.75
C GLY A 128 1.84 12.50 30.15
N ALA A 129 1.73 11.66 31.18
CA ALA A 129 1.65 12.12 32.57
C ALA A 129 3.01 12.50 33.18
N ALA A 130 4.12 12.11 32.55
CA ALA A 130 5.46 12.36 33.07
C ALA A 130 5.81 13.86 33.10
N THR A 131 6.72 14.24 33.99
CA THR A 131 7.18 15.64 34.15
C THR A 131 8.71 15.79 34.03
N THR A 132 9.38 14.71 33.64
CA THR A 132 10.82 14.67 33.35
C THR A 132 11.02 14.14 31.93
N VAL A 133 12.13 14.54 31.29
CA VAL A 133 12.44 14.10 29.92
C VAL A 133 12.63 12.58 29.86
N GLU A 134 13.32 12.02 30.85
CA GLU A 134 13.58 10.57 30.91
C GLU A 134 12.29 9.76 31.01
N GLU A 135 11.40 10.07 31.95
CA GLU A 135 10.13 9.33 32.11
C GLU A 135 9.19 9.54 30.92
N ALA A 136 9.17 10.74 30.33
CA ALA A 136 8.30 11.05 29.19
C ALA A 136 8.69 10.28 27.92
N HIS A 137 10.00 10.13 27.67
CA HIS A 137 10.52 9.57 26.41
C HIS A 137 10.91 8.10 26.53
N SER A 138 11.43 7.69 27.68
CA SER A 138 11.97 6.36 27.94
C SER A 138 11.11 5.62 28.95
N SER A 139 10.88 4.33 28.74
CA SER A 139 10.29 3.45 29.74
C SER A 139 11.26 2.34 30.10
N THR A 140 11.66 2.28 31.37
CA THR A 140 12.48 1.21 31.92
C THR A 140 11.57 0.18 32.60
N LYS A 141 11.34 -0.92 31.88
CA LYS A 141 10.82 -2.23 32.36
C LYS A 141 9.36 -2.34 32.81
N ALA A 142 8.62 -1.27 33.13
CA ALA A 142 7.23 -1.41 33.63
C ALA A 142 6.17 -0.52 32.96
N TRP A 143 6.56 0.40 32.07
CA TRP A 143 5.66 1.42 31.52
C TRP A 143 5.44 1.24 30.01
N GLU A 144 4.20 1.39 29.57
CA GLU A 144 3.67 0.51 28.51
C GLU A 144 4.02 0.91 27.07
N GLN A 145 4.50 2.13 26.78
CA GLN A 145 4.89 2.53 25.42
C GLN A 145 6.01 3.59 25.40
N PRO A 146 7.26 3.26 25.01
CA PRO A 146 8.29 4.28 24.76
C PRO A 146 7.90 5.18 23.58
N LEU A 147 8.58 6.33 23.45
CA LEU A 147 8.40 7.22 22.31
C LEU A 147 8.70 6.48 20.99
N LEU A 148 7.84 6.67 19.99
CA LEU A 148 8.09 6.12 18.66
C LEU A 148 9.29 6.80 18.01
N PRO A 149 10.23 6.03 17.44
CA PRO A 149 11.21 6.58 16.51
C PRO A 149 10.54 7.35 15.39
N ALA A 150 11.11 8.48 14.97
CA ALA A 150 10.52 9.37 13.98
C ALA A 150 10.12 8.67 12.67
N ARG A 151 10.91 7.68 12.23
CA ARG A 151 10.65 6.87 11.03
C ARG A 151 9.38 6.00 11.10
N TYR A 152 8.82 5.78 12.29
CA TYR A 152 7.61 4.98 12.53
C TYR A 152 6.39 5.81 12.93
N LEU A 153 6.47 7.14 12.91
CA LEU A 153 5.36 8.00 13.38
C LEU A 153 4.07 7.81 12.57
N GLU A 154 4.18 7.48 11.29
CA GLU A 154 3.02 7.20 10.44
C GLU A 154 2.18 6.01 10.95
N SER A 155 2.74 5.11 11.77
CA SER A 155 1.99 4.01 12.38
C SER A 155 0.81 4.49 13.23
N SER A 156 0.92 5.67 13.85
CA SER A 156 -0.15 6.25 14.66
C SER A 156 -1.33 6.74 13.84
N CYS A 157 -1.11 7.15 12.59
CA CYS A 157 -2.19 7.52 11.67
C CYS A 157 -3.12 6.32 11.42
N GLY A 158 -2.54 5.11 11.40
CA GLY A 158 -3.27 3.88 11.16
C GLY A 158 -4.17 3.41 12.30
N GLN A 159 -4.13 4.07 13.47
CA GLN A 159 -5.04 3.79 14.59
C GLN A 159 -6.47 4.31 14.34
N CYS A 160 -6.61 5.33 13.48
CA CYS A 160 -7.91 5.95 13.14
C CYS A 160 -8.23 5.87 11.65
N HIS A 161 -7.22 5.97 10.78
CA HIS A 161 -7.41 5.94 9.33
C HIS A 161 -7.39 4.50 8.82
N GLN A 162 -8.58 4.07 8.38
CA GLN A 162 -8.84 2.70 7.94
C GLN A 162 -8.27 2.39 6.55
N ASP A 163 -8.18 3.41 5.69
CA ASP A 163 -7.51 3.34 4.39
C ASP A 163 -6.15 3.98 4.41
N ALA A 164 -5.51 4.10 3.24
CA ALA A 164 -4.26 4.80 3.02
C ALA A 164 -4.45 6.33 3.09
N PRO A 165 -4.22 7.01 4.24
CA PRO A 165 -4.43 8.45 4.27
C PRO A 165 -3.36 9.16 3.42
N PRO A 166 -3.68 10.34 2.86
CA PRO A 166 -2.70 11.17 2.20
C PRO A 166 -1.56 11.55 3.15
N GLY A 167 -0.32 11.59 2.64
CA GLY A 167 0.85 12.00 3.42
C GLY A 167 1.47 10.92 4.31
N THR A 168 1.00 9.67 4.25
CA THR A 168 1.60 8.53 5.00
C THR A 168 2.15 7.42 4.07
N PRO A 169 3.14 7.73 3.22
CA PRO A 169 3.66 6.77 2.25
C PRO A 169 4.24 5.49 2.89
N GLN A 170 4.85 5.56 4.08
CA GLN A 170 5.42 4.39 4.76
C GLN A 170 4.36 3.46 5.32
N LEU A 171 3.34 3.99 6.00
CA LEU A 171 2.21 3.18 6.48
C LEU A 171 1.48 2.51 5.31
N ASN A 172 1.21 3.28 4.26
CA ASN A 172 0.47 2.81 3.08
C ASN A 172 1.25 1.70 2.37
N ARG A 173 2.57 1.90 2.21
CA ARG A 173 3.47 0.88 1.67
C ARG A 173 3.50 -0.37 2.56
N GLY A 174 3.56 -0.21 3.88
CA GLY A 174 3.60 -1.32 4.83
C GLY A 174 2.36 -2.21 4.73
N ARG A 175 1.17 -1.61 4.67
CA ARG A 175 -0.10 -2.34 4.48
C ARG A 175 -0.12 -3.08 3.15
N LYS A 176 0.32 -2.45 2.05
CA LYS A 176 0.45 -3.12 0.74
C LYS A 176 1.39 -4.31 0.82
N LEU A 177 2.55 -4.16 1.47
CA LEU A 177 3.54 -5.24 1.60
C LEU A 177 3.03 -6.42 2.44
N LEU A 178 2.28 -6.18 3.53
CA LEU A 178 1.67 -7.25 4.33
C LEU A 178 0.73 -8.13 3.48
N ALA A 179 -0.01 -7.52 2.56
CA ALA A 179 -0.91 -8.21 1.65
C ALA A 179 -0.17 -8.88 0.48
N SER A 180 0.80 -8.19 -0.14
CA SER A 180 1.46 -8.66 -1.36
C SER A 180 2.55 -9.71 -1.11
N TYR A 181 3.21 -9.71 0.05
CA TYR A 181 4.13 -10.79 0.44
C TYR A 181 3.39 -11.95 1.14
N GLY A 182 2.06 -11.91 1.19
CA GLY A 182 1.25 -12.98 1.75
C GLY A 182 1.44 -13.19 3.25
N CYS A 183 1.90 -12.19 4.02
CA CYS A 183 2.05 -12.31 5.47
C CYS A 183 0.73 -12.73 6.14
N VAL A 184 -0.38 -12.25 5.57
CA VAL A 184 -1.76 -12.51 5.99
C VAL A 184 -2.28 -13.92 5.70
N ASN A 185 -1.56 -14.71 4.89
CA ASN A 185 -1.88 -16.12 4.67
C ASN A 185 -1.55 -16.99 5.89
N CYS A 186 -0.56 -16.57 6.69
CA CYS A 186 -0.13 -17.26 7.90
C CYS A 186 -0.56 -16.52 9.16
N HIS A 187 -0.44 -15.19 9.17
CA HIS A 187 -0.75 -14.34 10.31
C HIS A 187 -2.14 -13.73 10.20
N THR A 188 -2.93 -13.81 11.27
CA THR A 188 -4.17 -13.02 11.34
C THR A 188 -3.82 -11.56 11.61
N LEU A 189 -4.22 -10.68 10.70
CA LEU A 189 -4.10 -9.23 10.76
C LEU A 189 -5.46 -8.62 10.41
N LEU A 190 -5.82 -7.53 11.06
CA LEU A 190 -7.03 -6.79 10.73
C LEU A 190 -6.68 -5.76 9.66
N THR A 191 -7.61 -5.55 8.74
CA THR A 191 -7.63 -4.29 8.01
C THR A 191 -7.72 -3.17 9.05
N SER A 192 -7.31 -1.98 8.69
CA SER A 192 -7.46 -0.86 9.60
C SER A 192 -8.94 -0.50 9.82
N SER A 193 -9.86 -0.93 8.93
CA SER A 193 -11.30 -1.00 9.21
C SER A 193 -11.71 -2.03 10.26
N GLY A 194 -10.89 -3.06 10.44
CA GLY A 194 -11.11 -4.15 11.34
C GLY A 194 -10.62 -3.97 12.77
N LEU A 195 -9.99 -2.85 13.14
CA LEU A 195 -9.66 -2.59 14.54
C LEU A 195 -10.95 -2.46 15.41
N SER A 196 -12.11 -2.19 14.82
CA SER A 196 -13.41 -2.18 15.55
C SER A 196 -13.92 -3.60 15.90
N PRO A 197 -14.81 -3.77 16.90
CA PRO A 197 -15.50 -5.05 17.13
C PRO A 197 -16.21 -5.53 15.85
N GLY A 198 -15.87 -6.73 15.34
CA GLY A 198 -16.42 -7.29 14.09
C GLY A 198 -15.57 -7.06 12.83
N GLY A 199 -14.30 -6.66 13.00
CA GLY A 199 -13.45 -6.20 11.91
C GLY A 199 -13.08 -7.16 10.80
N ALA A 200 -12.92 -6.62 9.58
CA ALA A 200 -12.47 -7.38 8.42
C ALA A 200 -10.99 -7.78 8.55
N ARG A 201 -10.67 -9.04 8.17
CA ARG A 201 -9.29 -9.52 8.06
C ARG A 201 -8.64 -8.94 6.81
N MET A 202 -7.37 -8.55 6.93
CA MET A 202 -6.58 -8.16 5.75
C MET A 202 -6.48 -9.36 4.80
N LYS A 203 -6.79 -9.14 3.53
CA LYS A 203 -6.70 -10.16 2.48
C LYS A 203 -5.36 -10.05 1.77
N ALA A 204 -4.83 -11.18 1.33
CA ALA A 204 -3.67 -11.18 0.44
C ALA A 204 -4.07 -10.53 -0.90
N THR A 205 -3.14 -9.82 -1.52
CA THR A 205 -3.34 -9.23 -2.86
C THR A 205 -2.57 -9.96 -3.94
N ASP A 206 -1.59 -10.76 -3.53
CA ASP A 206 -0.89 -11.69 -4.42
C ASP A 206 -1.53 -13.06 -4.20
N ASP A 207 -2.06 -13.64 -5.27
CA ASP A 207 -2.72 -14.94 -5.27
C ASP A 207 -1.67 -16.02 -5.58
N PRO A 208 -1.25 -16.83 -4.58
CA PRO A 208 -0.28 -17.88 -4.83
C PRO A 208 -0.87 -18.90 -5.81
N PRO A 209 -0.10 -19.37 -6.80
CA PRO A 209 -0.62 -20.29 -7.79
C PRO A 209 -1.08 -21.59 -7.14
N GLU A 210 -2.21 -22.12 -7.62
CA GLU A 210 -2.63 -23.48 -7.29
C GLU A 210 -1.60 -24.50 -7.79
N LEU A 211 -1.31 -25.52 -6.97
CA LEU A 211 -0.33 -26.56 -7.26
C LEU A 211 -1.00 -27.92 -7.55
N THR A 212 -2.31 -27.93 -7.72
CA THR A 212 -3.16 -29.10 -8.02
C THR A 212 -2.81 -29.74 -9.37
N HIS A 213 -2.31 -28.94 -10.32
CA HIS A 213 -2.01 -29.35 -11.70
C HIS A 213 -0.57 -29.04 -12.12
N ILE A 214 0.35 -28.88 -11.16
CA ILE A 214 1.68 -28.33 -11.40
C ILE A 214 2.54 -29.13 -12.40
N ALA A 215 2.37 -30.46 -12.50
CA ALA A 215 3.17 -31.30 -13.38
C ALA A 215 2.96 -31.01 -14.88
N GLN A 216 1.80 -30.44 -15.25
CA GLN A 216 1.53 -30.00 -16.63
C GLN A 216 2.13 -28.62 -16.92
N LYS A 217 2.39 -27.80 -15.89
CA LYS A 217 2.96 -26.48 -16.07
C LYS A 217 4.48 -26.52 -16.21
N THR A 218 5.14 -27.34 -15.41
CA THR A 218 6.61 -27.29 -15.25
C THR A 218 7.21 -28.68 -14.95
N THR A 219 8.51 -28.75 -14.66
CA THR A 219 9.24 -29.99 -14.38
C THR A 219 9.62 -30.12 -12.90
N ARG A 220 9.96 -31.33 -12.45
CA ARG A 220 10.39 -31.58 -11.07
C ARG A 220 11.68 -30.84 -10.73
N GLU A 221 12.61 -30.78 -11.68
CA GLU A 221 13.90 -30.12 -11.57
C GLU A 221 13.72 -28.61 -11.42
N TRP A 222 12.77 -28.02 -12.16
CA TRP A 222 12.44 -26.61 -12.02
C TRP A 222 11.84 -26.32 -10.64
N ILE A 223 10.91 -27.17 -10.17
CA ILE A 223 10.32 -27.03 -8.82
C ILE A 223 11.41 -27.09 -7.75
N PHE A 224 12.34 -28.04 -7.86
CA PHE A 224 13.48 -28.15 -6.96
C PHE A 224 14.31 -26.86 -6.92
N ALA A 225 14.72 -26.36 -8.09
CA ALA A 225 15.53 -25.14 -8.18
C ALA A 225 14.77 -23.91 -7.62
N TRP A 226 13.47 -23.80 -7.91
CA TRP A 226 12.60 -22.75 -7.38
C TRP A 226 12.51 -22.80 -5.86
N LEU A 227 12.30 -23.98 -5.25
CA LEU A 227 12.21 -24.15 -3.80
C LEU A 227 13.50 -23.76 -3.07
N LYS A 228 14.66 -23.89 -3.71
CA LYS A 228 15.96 -23.54 -3.13
C LYS A 228 16.16 -22.03 -3.04
N ASN A 229 15.78 -21.26 -4.06
CA ASN A 229 15.90 -19.81 -4.08
C ASN A 229 14.97 -19.15 -5.13
N PRO A 230 13.71 -18.84 -4.76
CA PRO A 230 12.76 -18.20 -5.67
C PRO A 230 13.28 -16.88 -6.27
N GLN A 231 13.98 -16.08 -5.46
CA GLN A 231 14.53 -14.77 -5.86
C GLN A 231 15.67 -14.86 -6.87
N ALA A 232 16.34 -16.02 -6.99
CA ALA A 232 17.33 -16.24 -8.04
C ALA A 232 16.69 -16.45 -9.42
N TYR A 233 15.46 -16.99 -9.47
CA TYR A 233 14.71 -17.11 -10.72
C TYR A 233 14.06 -15.78 -11.12
N ALA A 234 13.39 -15.13 -10.17
CA ALA A 234 12.71 -13.85 -10.38
C ALA A 234 12.99 -12.92 -9.20
N GLY A 235 13.65 -11.78 -9.44
CA GLY A 235 13.97 -10.81 -8.38
C GLY A 235 12.72 -10.21 -7.73
N SER A 236 11.59 -10.27 -8.43
CA SER A 236 10.26 -9.87 -7.94
C SER A 236 9.51 -10.96 -7.15
N ALA A 237 10.07 -12.16 -7.01
CA ALA A 237 9.40 -13.28 -6.35
C ALA A 237 9.00 -12.95 -4.91
N THR A 238 7.69 -13.03 -4.64
CA THR A 238 7.08 -12.85 -3.32
C THR A 238 7.18 -14.10 -2.45
N MET A 239 7.29 -15.29 -3.05
CA MET A 239 7.52 -16.54 -2.33
C MET A 239 8.84 -16.47 -1.56
N PRO A 240 8.81 -16.60 -0.22
CA PRO A 240 10.02 -16.44 0.59
C PRO A 240 10.97 -17.64 0.44
N ASN A 241 12.21 -17.44 0.86
CA ASN A 241 13.18 -18.53 0.93
C ASN A 241 12.98 -19.31 2.23
N PHE A 242 12.63 -20.60 2.10
CA PHE A 242 12.43 -21.50 3.24
C PHE A 242 13.74 -22.13 3.76
N GLU A 243 14.87 -21.79 3.14
CA GLU A 243 16.22 -22.27 3.47
C GLU A 243 16.29 -23.81 3.51
N LEU A 244 15.59 -24.45 2.58
CA LEU A 244 15.46 -25.91 2.52
C LEU A 244 16.79 -26.59 2.21
N SER A 245 17.02 -27.75 2.83
CA SER A 245 18.10 -28.65 2.44
C SER A 245 17.86 -29.22 1.04
N ASP A 246 18.90 -29.77 0.39
CA ASP A 246 18.72 -30.42 -0.92
C ASP A 246 17.81 -31.66 -0.80
N ALA A 247 17.91 -32.40 0.31
CA ALA A 247 17.03 -33.54 0.56
C ALA A 247 15.56 -33.08 0.70
N ASP A 248 15.32 -32.02 1.48
CA ASP A 248 13.97 -31.48 1.70
C ASP A 248 13.36 -30.98 0.38
N ALA A 249 14.12 -30.20 -0.40
CA ALA A 249 13.65 -29.67 -1.68
C ALA A 249 13.36 -30.79 -2.71
N ARG A 250 14.19 -31.86 -2.73
CA ARG A 250 13.99 -33.04 -3.58
C ARG A 250 12.73 -33.81 -3.22
N ASP A 251 12.46 -33.95 -1.93
CA ASP A 251 11.34 -34.73 -1.41
C ASP A 251 10.02 -33.95 -1.58
N ILE A 252 10.03 -32.63 -1.31
CA ILE A 252 8.90 -31.76 -1.60
C ILE A 252 8.59 -31.75 -3.11
N SER A 253 9.59 -31.62 -3.98
CA SER A 253 9.36 -31.63 -5.43
C SER A 253 8.82 -32.98 -5.92
N ALA A 254 9.28 -34.09 -5.34
CA ALA A 254 8.72 -35.42 -5.59
C ALA A 254 7.23 -35.48 -5.28
N PHE A 255 6.86 -35.08 -4.06
CA PHE A 255 5.48 -35.07 -3.62
C PHE A 255 4.58 -34.18 -4.50
N LEU A 256 5.04 -32.97 -4.83
CA LEU A 256 4.26 -32.03 -5.65
C LEU A 256 3.97 -32.56 -7.06
N ILE A 257 4.89 -33.32 -7.65
CA ILE A 257 4.67 -33.98 -8.94
C ILE A 257 3.74 -35.18 -8.80
N ASP A 258 3.93 -36.01 -7.77
CA ASP A 258 3.12 -37.22 -7.52
C ASP A 258 1.64 -36.90 -7.26
N GLN A 259 1.35 -35.85 -6.48
CA GLN A 259 -0.04 -35.44 -6.18
C GLN A 259 -0.72 -34.68 -7.33
N SER A 260 0.02 -34.29 -8.38
CA SER A 260 -0.51 -33.47 -9.47
C SER A 260 -1.55 -34.25 -10.28
N THR A 261 -2.74 -33.66 -10.42
CA THR A 261 -3.80 -34.18 -11.29
C THR A 261 -3.72 -33.56 -12.69
N PRO A 262 -4.04 -34.27 -13.77
CA PRO A 262 -4.13 -33.66 -15.10
C PRO A 262 -5.28 -32.63 -15.18
N LEU A 263 -5.02 -31.44 -15.71
CA LEU A 263 -6.04 -30.59 -16.34
C LEU A 263 -6.56 -31.34 -17.56
N GLY A 264 -7.87 -31.26 -17.81
CA GLY A 264 -8.56 -32.01 -18.86
C GLY A 264 -8.01 -31.83 -20.29
N PRO A 265 -8.70 -32.38 -21.31
CA PRO A 265 -8.15 -32.56 -22.66
C PRO A 265 -7.71 -31.27 -23.39
N ALA A 266 -8.07 -30.08 -22.90
CA ALA A 266 -7.68 -28.79 -23.44
C ALA A 266 -6.16 -28.51 -23.39
N VAL A 267 -5.44 -29.07 -22.41
CA VAL A 267 -3.98 -28.91 -22.26
C VAL A 267 -3.20 -30.01 -22.99
N GLU A 268 -3.82 -31.16 -23.25
CA GLU A 268 -3.20 -32.31 -23.93
C GLU A 268 -3.23 -32.20 -25.46
N ALA A 269 -4.01 -31.26 -26.02
CA ALA A 269 -4.09 -31.04 -27.45
C ALA A 269 -2.71 -30.61 -27.98
N LYS A 270 -2.13 -31.45 -28.85
CA LYS A 270 -0.93 -31.09 -29.63
C LYS A 270 -1.15 -29.69 -30.23
N PRO A 271 -0.17 -28.76 -30.09
CA PRO A 271 -0.30 -27.44 -30.68
C PRO A 271 -0.76 -27.58 -32.13
N PRO A 272 -1.83 -26.89 -32.57
CA PRO A 272 -2.14 -26.86 -33.99
C PRO A 272 -0.86 -26.42 -34.73
N SER A 273 -0.59 -27.00 -35.89
CA SER A 273 0.56 -26.60 -36.71
C SER A 273 0.50 -25.09 -36.88
N SER A 274 1.47 -24.38 -36.29
CA SER A 274 1.49 -22.92 -36.28
C SER A 274 1.31 -22.39 -37.70
N PRO A 275 0.41 -21.42 -37.94
CA PRO A 275 0.27 -20.81 -39.24
C PRO A 275 1.64 -20.30 -39.75
N PRO A 276 1.91 -20.28 -41.07
CA PRO A 276 3.17 -19.77 -41.59
C PRO A 276 3.52 -18.37 -41.04
N GLY A 277 4.73 -18.22 -40.48
CA GLY A 277 5.21 -16.99 -39.86
C GLY A 277 4.65 -16.68 -38.47
N ALA A 278 4.04 -17.65 -37.78
CA ALA A 278 3.63 -17.53 -36.39
C ALA A 278 4.76 -17.87 -35.40
N ASP A 279 5.98 -18.07 -35.87
CA ASP A 279 7.18 -18.39 -35.10
C ASP A 279 8.23 -17.26 -35.10
N ASP A 280 7.92 -16.09 -35.66
CA ASP A 280 8.80 -14.91 -35.68
C ASP A 280 8.86 -14.23 -34.30
N PRO A 281 10.00 -14.31 -33.58
CA PRO A 281 10.14 -13.72 -32.25
C PRO A 281 10.04 -12.19 -32.25
N GLN A 282 10.39 -11.53 -33.36
CA GLN A 282 10.31 -10.07 -33.48
C GLN A 282 8.86 -9.63 -33.62
N ALA A 283 8.07 -10.33 -34.44
CA ALA A 283 6.63 -10.10 -34.53
C ALA A 283 5.91 -10.41 -33.20
N GLY A 284 6.35 -11.45 -32.48
CA GLY A 284 5.87 -11.75 -31.12
C GLY A 284 6.20 -10.65 -30.11
N ALA A 285 7.42 -10.08 -30.15
CA ALA A 285 7.81 -8.96 -29.30
C ALA A 285 6.97 -7.70 -29.58
N THR A 286 6.67 -7.41 -30.85
CA THR A 286 5.77 -6.30 -31.23
C THR A 286 4.38 -6.52 -30.67
N LEU A 287 3.80 -7.71 -30.85
CA LEU A 287 2.47 -8.04 -30.34
C LEU A 287 2.40 -7.99 -28.80
N TYR A 288 3.46 -8.40 -28.11
CA TYR A 288 3.59 -8.25 -26.65
C TYR A 288 3.51 -6.78 -26.22
N GLY A 289 4.16 -5.88 -26.97
CA GLY A 289 4.11 -4.44 -26.75
C GLY A 289 2.74 -3.83 -27.03
N GLU A 290 2.13 -4.16 -28.17
CA GLU A 290 0.80 -3.67 -28.59
C GLU A 290 -0.33 -4.17 -27.69
N SER A 291 -0.17 -5.37 -27.11
CA SER A 291 -1.11 -5.93 -26.13
C SER A 291 -0.87 -5.40 -24.71
N PHE A 292 0.12 -4.53 -24.52
CA PHE A 292 0.50 -3.92 -23.26
C PHE A 292 0.79 -4.93 -22.13
N CYS A 293 1.35 -6.10 -22.47
CA CYS A 293 1.68 -7.14 -21.48
C CYS A 293 2.63 -6.60 -20.39
N ALA A 294 3.54 -5.68 -20.77
CA ALA A 294 4.45 -5.01 -19.85
C ALA A 294 3.77 -4.13 -18.78
N SER A 295 2.50 -3.75 -18.94
CA SER A 295 1.76 -3.01 -17.90
C SER A 295 1.47 -3.87 -16.67
N CYS A 296 1.41 -5.19 -16.83
CA CYS A 296 1.18 -6.15 -15.75
C CYS A 296 2.43 -6.97 -15.43
N HIS A 297 3.16 -7.43 -16.46
CA HIS A 297 4.30 -8.32 -16.34
C HIS A 297 5.62 -7.56 -16.39
N ALA A 298 6.48 -7.81 -15.40
CA ALA A 298 7.85 -7.34 -15.44
C ALA A 298 8.77 -8.25 -16.27
N ALA A 299 9.77 -7.66 -16.92
CA ALA A 299 10.88 -8.37 -17.54
C ALA A 299 12.17 -7.55 -17.41
N GLN A 300 13.31 -8.24 -17.27
CA GLN A 300 14.61 -7.58 -17.26
C GLN A 300 14.98 -7.10 -18.67
N ASN A 301 15.48 -5.88 -18.76
CA ASN A 301 16.07 -5.36 -19.99
C ASN A 301 17.53 -5.84 -20.16
N ALA A 302 18.17 -5.45 -21.26
CA ALA A 302 19.56 -5.84 -21.55
C ALA A 302 20.59 -5.37 -20.48
N ALA A 303 20.25 -4.37 -19.67
CA ALA A 303 21.06 -3.90 -18.56
C ALA A 303 20.77 -4.63 -17.23
N GLY A 304 19.93 -5.68 -17.25
CA GLY A 304 19.52 -6.42 -16.06
C GLY A 304 18.52 -5.67 -15.17
N ILE A 305 17.97 -4.53 -15.64
CA ILE A 305 17.01 -3.74 -14.87
C ILE A 305 15.61 -4.31 -15.11
N LEU A 306 14.92 -4.66 -14.04
CA LEU A 306 13.53 -5.10 -14.10
C LEU A 306 12.61 -3.94 -14.50
N THR A 307 11.85 -4.12 -15.58
CA THR A 307 10.94 -3.11 -16.14
C THR A 307 9.56 -3.71 -16.37
N GLY A 308 8.49 -2.94 -16.13
CA GLY A 308 7.11 -3.37 -16.32
C GLY A 308 6.26 -3.29 -15.06
N GLY A 309 5.14 -3.99 -15.04
CA GLY A 309 4.18 -4.05 -13.94
C GLY A 309 4.53 -5.05 -12.84
N ASP A 310 3.88 -4.89 -11.69
CA ASP A 310 4.02 -5.71 -10.47
C ASP A 310 2.80 -6.60 -10.19
N VAL A 311 1.96 -6.84 -11.21
CA VAL A 311 0.66 -7.52 -11.06
C VAL A 311 0.72 -8.94 -11.58
N GLY A 312 1.32 -9.13 -12.75
CA GLY A 312 1.58 -10.43 -13.32
C GLY A 312 2.97 -10.93 -12.91
N PRO A 313 3.23 -12.25 -12.99
CA PRO A 313 4.56 -12.80 -12.74
C PRO A 313 5.61 -12.21 -13.69
N GLU A 314 6.84 -12.14 -13.21
CA GLU A 314 8.00 -11.79 -14.03
C GLU A 314 8.21 -12.81 -15.16
N LEU A 315 8.35 -12.31 -16.39
CA LEU A 315 8.45 -13.12 -17.61
C LEU A 315 9.88 -13.21 -18.16
N THR A 316 10.88 -12.69 -17.43
CA THR A 316 12.29 -12.65 -17.86
C THR A 316 12.81 -14.02 -18.34
N ARG A 317 12.37 -15.10 -17.68
CA ARG A 317 12.88 -16.47 -17.90
C ARG A 317 11.73 -17.49 -18.01
N VAL A 318 10.57 -17.05 -18.49
CA VAL A 318 9.34 -17.89 -18.48
C VAL A 318 9.50 -19.16 -19.32
N GLY A 319 10.27 -19.10 -20.41
CA GLY A 319 10.56 -20.26 -21.27
C GLY A 319 11.32 -21.39 -20.57
N SER A 320 12.07 -21.10 -19.49
CA SER A 320 12.70 -22.16 -18.67
C SER A 320 11.76 -22.80 -17.65
N LYS A 321 10.54 -22.26 -17.47
CA LYS A 321 9.57 -22.71 -16.48
C LYS A 321 8.41 -23.47 -17.10
N VAL A 322 7.82 -22.92 -18.15
CA VAL A 322 6.54 -23.40 -18.68
C VAL A 322 6.72 -24.42 -19.80
N ARG A 323 5.85 -25.42 -19.86
CA ARG A 323 5.74 -26.30 -21.02
C ARG A 323 5.03 -25.57 -22.18
N PRO A 324 5.43 -25.78 -23.45
CA PRO A 324 4.80 -25.12 -24.61
C PRO A 324 3.28 -25.30 -24.70
N GLU A 325 2.79 -26.52 -24.47
CA GLU A 325 1.37 -26.86 -24.49
C GLU A 325 0.58 -26.11 -23.41
N TRP A 326 1.16 -25.97 -22.22
CA TRP A 326 0.57 -25.22 -21.11
C TRP A 326 0.53 -23.72 -21.42
N LEU A 327 1.60 -23.17 -21.99
CA LEU A 327 1.69 -21.75 -22.32
C LEU A 327 0.65 -21.36 -23.39
N LEU A 328 0.50 -22.17 -24.43
CA LEU A 328 -0.52 -21.94 -25.46
C LEU A 328 -1.94 -22.01 -24.89
N ALA A 329 -2.22 -22.98 -24.01
CA ALA A 329 -3.51 -23.07 -23.35
C ALA A 329 -3.79 -21.84 -22.45
N TRP A 330 -2.78 -21.41 -21.68
CA TRP A 330 -2.86 -20.22 -20.82
C TRP A 330 -3.10 -18.92 -21.61
N LEU A 331 -2.40 -18.73 -22.73
CA LEU A 331 -2.57 -17.55 -23.58
C LEU A 331 -3.93 -17.54 -24.30
N ARG A 332 -4.49 -18.72 -24.60
CA ARG A 332 -5.80 -18.86 -25.23
C ARG A 332 -6.90 -18.47 -24.27
N ASP A 333 -6.95 -19.11 -23.10
CA ASP A 333 -7.94 -18.83 -22.07
C ASP A 333 -7.37 -19.21 -20.70
N PRO A 334 -6.84 -18.22 -19.94
CA PRO A 334 -6.23 -18.51 -18.65
C PRO A 334 -7.26 -18.96 -17.61
N HIS A 335 -8.56 -18.66 -17.79
CA HIS A 335 -9.60 -18.96 -16.79
C HIS A 335 -10.02 -20.42 -16.79
N GLN A 336 -9.73 -21.15 -17.87
CA GLN A 336 -9.88 -22.61 -17.90
C GLN A 336 -8.84 -23.34 -17.05
N LEU A 337 -7.68 -22.72 -16.84
CA LEU A 337 -6.58 -23.28 -16.06
C LEU A 337 -6.62 -22.78 -14.61
N ASP A 338 -6.98 -21.52 -14.43
CA ASP A 338 -7.14 -20.87 -13.12
C ASP A 338 -8.35 -19.92 -13.16
N PRO A 339 -9.52 -20.34 -12.64
CA PRO A 339 -10.73 -19.51 -12.62
C PRO A 339 -10.61 -18.22 -11.80
N ASN A 340 -9.58 -18.09 -10.95
CA ASN A 340 -9.38 -16.94 -10.07
C ASN A 340 -8.32 -15.97 -10.60
N THR A 341 -7.58 -16.33 -11.65
CA THR A 341 -6.50 -15.50 -12.20
C THR A 341 -6.98 -14.08 -12.56
N ALA A 342 -6.16 -13.09 -12.20
CA ALA A 342 -6.38 -11.69 -12.55
C ALA A 342 -6.10 -11.41 -14.04
N MET A 343 -5.43 -12.33 -14.76
CA MET A 343 -5.10 -12.16 -16.17
C MET A 343 -6.39 -12.16 -17.01
N PRO A 344 -6.66 -11.09 -17.78
CA PRO A 344 -7.81 -11.04 -18.68
C PRO A 344 -7.74 -12.09 -19.80
N HIS A 345 -8.89 -12.48 -20.32
CA HIS A 345 -8.96 -13.23 -21.57
C HIS A 345 -8.82 -12.28 -22.77
N TYR A 346 -7.67 -12.35 -23.46
CA TYR A 346 -7.33 -11.45 -24.59
C TYR A 346 -7.94 -11.85 -25.95
N ARG A 347 -8.50 -13.05 -26.05
CA ARG A 347 -9.21 -13.56 -27.25
C ARG A 347 -8.34 -13.52 -28.51
N PHE A 348 -7.07 -13.90 -28.38
CA PHE A 348 -6.12 -13.95 -29.48
C PHE A 348 -6.51 -15.02 -30.51
N ASN A 349 -6.28 -14.74 -31.80
CA ASN A 349 -6.37 -15.76 -32.84
C ASN A 349 -5.13 -16.68 -32.86
N ASP A 350 -5.19 -17.79 -33.59
CA ASP A 350 -4.11 -18.80 -33.61
C ASP A 350 -2.74 -18.24 -34.05
N LYS A 351 -2.72 -17.26 -34.97
CA LYS A 351 -1.46 -16.61 -35.37
C LYS A 351 -0.88 -15.79 -34.22
N GLN A 352 -1.71 -15.01 -33.53
CA GLN A 352 -1.30 -14.21 -32.37
C GLN A 352 -0.81 -15.10 -31.22
N LEU A 353 -1.50 -16.22 -30.96
CA LEU A 353 -1.10 -17.21 -29.96
C LEU A 353 0.28 -17.79 -30.27
N GLY A 354 0.52 -18.23 -31.51
CA GLY A 354 1.84 -18.73 -31.92
C GLY A 354 2.95 -17.70 -31.73
N LEU A 355 2.74 -16.47 -32.19
CA LEU A 355 3.72 -15.39 -32.08
C LEU A 355 4.10 -15.09 -30.62
N LEU A 356 3.11 -14.99 -29.74
CA LEU A 356 3.33 -14.74 -28.32
C LEU A 356 4.01 -15.93 -27.63
N ALA A 357 3.57 -17.17 -27.94
CA ALA A 357 4.17 -18.38 -27.39
C ALA A 357 5.64 -18.48 -27.77
N SER A 358 5.99 -18.37 -29.05
CA SER A 358 7.38 -18.41 -29.52
C SER A 358 8.26 -17.33 -28.89
N PHE A 359 7.73 -16.10 -28.75
CA PHE A 359 8.46 -15.03 -28.07
C PHE A 359 8.71 -15.34 -26.60
N LEU A 360 7.71 -15.82 -25.85
CA LEU A 360 7.84 -16.14 -24.43
C LEU A 360 8.70 -17.39 -24.19
N GLU A 361 8.59 -18.40 -25.06
CA GLU A 361 9.46 -19.59 -25.04
C GLU A 361 10.91 -19.23 -25.30
N SER A 362 11.21 -18.20 -26.09
CA SER A 362 12.58 -17.70 -26.29
C SER A 362 13.20 -17.07 -25.04
N LYS A 363 12.40 -16.76 -24.01
CA LYS A 363 12.86 -16.18 -22.74
C LYS A 363 13.35 -17.29 -21.81
N THR A 364 14.50 -17.86 -22.13
CA THR A 364 15.13 -18.93 -21.34
C THR A 364 16.33 -18.44 -20.55
N ASP A 365 16.62 -19.20 -19.51
CA ASP A 365 17.89 -19.27 -18.81
C ASP A 365 18.24 -20.76 -18.69
N SER A 366 19.23 -21.20 -19.48
CA SER A 366 19.68 -22.59 -19.51
C SER A 366 20.40 -23.00 -18.22
N ASP A 367 20.97 -22.05 -17.50
CA ASP A 367 21.85 -22.33 -16.36
C ASP A 367 21.06 -22.61 -15.09
N PHE A 368 19.81 -22.12 -15.01
CA PHE A 368 18.96 -22.24 -13.81
C PHE A 368 18.72 -23.69 -13.37
N THR A 369 18.54 -24.62 -14.31
CA THR A 369 18.32 -26.04 -14.02
C THR A 369 19.46 -26.96 -14.49
N ALA A 370 20.51 -26.41 -15.11
CA ALA A 370 21.57 -27.20 -15.76
C ALA A 370 22.23 -28.24 -14.83
N ASN A 371 22.38 -27.90 -13.55
CA ASN A 371 23.05 -28.75 -12.55
C ASN A 371 22.07 -29.56 -11.67
N VAL A 372 20.79 -29.59 -12.03
CA VAL A 372 19.75 -30.31 -11.26
C VAL A 372 19.46 -31.64 -11.93
N HIS A 373 19.99 -32.71 -11.34
CA HIS A 373 19.73 -34.08 -11.79
C HIS A 373 19.05 -34.86 -10.66
N LEU A 374 17.76 -35.15 -10.84
CA LEU A 374 16.96 -35.86 -9.86
C LEU A 374 16.63 -37.26 -10.39
N GLU A 375 16.89 -38.28 -9.55
CA GLU A 375 16.45 -39.65 -9.83
C GLU A 375 14.93 -39.78 -9.67
N ALA A 376 14.36 -40.89 -10.15
CA ALA A 376 12.95 -41.19 -9.92
C ALA A 376 12.62 -41.17 -8.41
N ALA A 377 11.49 -40.55 -8.06
CA ALA A 377 11.09 -40.40 -6.67
C ALA A 377 10.77 -41.77 -6.03
N THR A 378 11.27 -42.01 -4.81
CA THR A 378 10.85 -43.17 -4.02
C THR A 378 9.59 -42.84 -3.22
N LYS A 379 8.88 -43.88 -2.75
CA LYS A 379 7.68 -43.69 -1.91
C LYS A 379 8.01 -42.96 -0.60
N GLU A 380 9.17 -43.24 -0.02
CA GLU A 380 9.65 -42.62 1.20
C GLU A 380 9.91 -41.12 1.00
N GLN A 381 10.49 -40.74 -0.14
CA GLN A 381 10.71 -39.33 -0.50
C GLN A 381 9.37 -38.59 -0.68
N ILE A 382 8.39 -39.22 -1.31
CA ILE A 382 7.05 -38.64 -1.50
C ILE A 382 6.36 -38.43 -0.15
N GLU A 383 6.40 -39.42 0.74
CA GLU A 383 5.77 -39.32 2.06
C GLU A 383 6.49 -38.30 2.97
N HIS A 384 7.81 -38.25 2.90
CA HIS A 384 8.58 -37.21 3.61
C HIS A 384 8.28 -35.82 3.05
N GLY A 385 8.20 -35.66 1.72
CA GLY A 385 7.78 -34.43 1.07
C GLY A 385 6.40 -33.95 1.51
N ARG A 386 5.42 -34.87 1.61
CA ARG A 386 4.09 -34.60 2.17
C ARG A 386 4.16 -34.07 3.60
N THR A 387 5.02 -34.65 4.44
CA THR A 387 5.24 -34.19 5.82
C THR A 387 5.82 -32.77 5.84
N LEU A 388 6.87 -32.52 5.07
CA LEU A 388 7.53 -31.22 4.98
C LEU A 388 6.58 -30.11 4.50
N VAL A 389 5.74 -30.39 3.49
CA VAL A 389 4.73 -29.43 2.99
C VAL A 389 3.78 -28.95 4.09
N ASN A 390 3.38 -29.85 5.02
CA ASN A 390 2.57 -29.50 6.18
C ASN A 390 3.38 -28.71 7.22
N GLU A 391 4.57 -29.19 7.56
CA GLU A 391 5.39 -28.61 8.62
C GLU A 391 5.88 -27.19 8.31
N ARG A 392 6.19 -26.94 7.03
CA ARG A 392 6.60 -25.63 6.50
C ARG A 392 5.42 -24.71 6.18
N GLY A 393 4.19 -25.23 6.23
CA GLY A 393 2.98 -24.44 6.02
C GLY A 393 2.77 -23.99 4.58
N CYS A 394 3.27 -24.74 3.58
CA CYS A 394 3.10 -24.39 2.17
C CYS A 394 1.62 -24.25 1.80
N ALA A 395 0.76 -25.08 2.41
CA ALA A 395 -0.69 -25.06 2.23
C ALA A 395 -1.41 -23.85 2.86
N SER A 396 -0.70 -23.01 3.63
CA SER A 396 -1.25 -21.73 4.12
C SER A 396 -1.44 -20.73 2.97
N CYS A 397 -0.61 -20.86 1.92
CA CYS A 397 -0.65 -20.03 0.72
C CYS A 397 -1.16 -20.81 -0.51
N HIS A 398 -0.67 -22.02 -0.73
CA HIS A 398 -0.95 -22.81 -1.94
C HIS A 398 -2.07 -23.83 -1.73
N GLN A 399 -2.91 -24.03 -2.74
CA GLN A 399 -3.77 -25.21 -2.81
C GLN A 399 -2.98 -26.42 -3.34
N ILE A 400 -3.00 -27.54 -2.61
CA ILE A 400 -2.21 -28.75 -2.89
C ILE A 400 -3.12 -29.97 -2.68
N ASN A 401 -3.16 -30.92 -3.62
CA ASN A 401 -4.04 -32.09 -3.48
C ASN A 401 -3.63 -32.94 -2.28
N GLY A 402 -4.65 -33.39 -1.54
CA GLY A 402 -4.45 -34.23 -0.36
C GLY A 402 -3.80 -33.51 0.83
N ILE A 403 -3.68 -32.18 0.81
CA ILE A 403 -3.22 -31.37 1.96
C ILE A 403 -4.32 -30.39 2.34
N LYS A 404 -4.74 -30.41 3.61
CA LYS A 404 -5.74 -29.47 4.12
C LYS A 404 -5.06 -28.16 4.49
N ARG A 405 -5.64 -27.03 4.07
CA ARG A 405 -5.21 -25.69 4.52
C ARG A 405 -5.35 -25.59 6.06
N PRO A 406 -4.30 -25.19 6.79
CA PRO A 406 -4.39 -25.02 8.24
C PRO A 406 -5.28 -23.83 8.60
N ASP A 407 -6.08 -23.97 9.65
CA ASP A 407 -6.95 -22.87 10.13
C ASP A 407 -6.13 -21.73 10.77
N ASN A 408 -5.07 -22.08 11.50
CA ASN A 408 -4.12 -21.14 12.11
C ASN A 408 -2.70 -21.70 12.01
N PHE A 409 -1.85 -21.10 11.19
CA PHE A 409 -0.45 -21.52 11.05
C PHE A 409 0.52 -20.69 11.90
N ALA A 410 0.29 -19.37 12.01
CA ALA A 410 1.16 -18.45 12.75
C ALA A 410 0.38 -17.62 13.79
N PRO A 411 1.08 -16.97 14.74
CA PRO A 411 0.45 -16.14 15.76
C PRO A 411 -0.36 -14.98 15.16
N GLU A 412 -1.44 -14.62 15.83
CA GLU A 412 -2.21 -13.42 15.53
C GLU A 412 -1.39 -12.15 15.82
N LEU A 413 -1.48 -11.16 14.93
CA LEU A 413 -0.71 -9.91 14.98
C LEU A 413 -1.60 -8.65 15.11
N THR A 414 -2.90 -8.82 15.35
CA THR A 414 -3.91 -7.74 15.40
C THR A 414 -3.68 -6.70 16.49
N ALA A 415 -2.93 -7.06 17.54
CA ALA A 415 -2.53 -6.17 18.63
C ALA A 415 -1.00 -6.11 18.83
N VAL A 416 -0.21 -6.51 17.84
CA VAL A 416 1.26 -6.63 18.00
C VAL A 416 1.92 -5.31 18.36
N GLY A 417 1.39 -4.18 17.86
CA GLY A 417 1.85 -2.82 18.14
C GLY A 417 1.66 -2.37 19.59
N SER A 418 0.82 -3.08 20.35
CA SER A 418 0.55 -2.87 21.78
C SER A 418 1.15 -3.95 22.68
N ARG A 419 1.91 -4.90 22.13
CA ARG A 419 2.44 -6.03 22.90
C ARG A 419 3.42 -5.56 23.99
N PRO A 420 3.17 -5.88 25.28
CA PRO A 420 4.10 -5.52 26.35
C PRO A 420 5.47 -6.16 26.16
N LEU A 421 6.54 -5.39 26.33
CA LEU A 421 7.92 -5.88 26.15
C LEU A 421 8.25 -7.07 27.07
N ALA A 422 7.65 -7.12 28.27
CA ALA A 422 7.80 -8.24 29.20
C ALA A 422 7.25 -9.58 28.67
N LYS A 423 6.38 -9.56 27.65
CA LYS A 423 5.83 -10.76 26.99
C LYS A 423 6.58 -11.10 25.69
N ILE A 424 7.74 -10.49 25.46
CA ILE A 424 8.55 -10.66 24.26
C ILE A 424 9.88 -11.31 24.64
N VAL A 425 10.27 -12.33 23.88
CA VAL A 425 11.60 -12.94 23.95
C VAL A 425 12.47 -12.29 22.88
N PHE A 426 13.55 -11.64 23.29
CA PHE A 426 14.50 -10.96 22.42
C PHE A 426 15.64 -11.91 22.02
N ALA A 427 16.02 -11.90 20.74
CA ALA A 427 17.24 -12.55 20.30
C ALA A 427 18.48 -11.80 20.83
N PRO A 428 19.63 -12.47 20.99
CA PRO A 428 20.87 -11.83 21.42
C PRO A 428 21.24 -10.63 20.52
N GLY A 429 21.60 -9.50 21.13
CA GLY A 429 22.02 -8.29 20.42
C GLY A 429 20.90 -7.38 19.90
N VAL A 430 19.63 -7.79 20.02
CA VAL A 430 18.49 -6.94 19.65
C VAL A 430 18.22 -5.91 20.75
N PRO A 431 18.15 -4.59 20.44
CA PRO A 431 17.74 -3.57 21.40
C PRO A 431 16.38 -3.88 22.05
N TYR A 432 16.23 -3.54 23.33
CA TYR A 432 15.03 -3.85 24.12
C TYR A 432 13.88 -2.86 23.84
N ASP A 433 13.36 -2.89 22.61
CA ASP A 433 12.18 -2.12 22.19
C ASP A 433 11.38 -2.88 21.12
N LEU A 434 10.10 -2.51 20.98
CA LEU A 434 9.18 -3.23 20.09
C LEU A 434 9.54 -3.10 18.61
N SER A 435 9.99 -1.92 18.17
CA SER A 435 10.38 -1.70 16.77
C SER A 435 11.57 -2.58 16.38
N SER A 436 12.62 -2.59 17.21
CA SER A 436 13.82 -3.41 16.98
C SER A 436 13.48 -4.91 17.02
N TYR A 437 12.58 -5.34 17.89
CA TYR A 437 12.08 -6.72 17.90
C TYR A 437 11.38 -7.10 16.59
N LEU A 438 10.46 -6.25 16.10
CA LEU A 438 9.74 -6.50 14.85
C LEU A 438 10.68 -6.50 13.64
N GLU A 439 11.61 -5.54 13.58
CA GLU A 439 12.66 -5.50 12.55
C GLU A 439 13.47 -6.81 12.54
N ALA A 440 13.97 -7.24 13.71
CA ALA A 440 14.75 -8.47 13.82
C ALA A 440 13.94 -9.72 13.44
N LYS A 441 12.67 -9.79 13.84
CA LYS A 441 11.77 -10.91 13.48
C LYS A 441 11.53 -11.02 11.98
N ILE A 442 11.39 -9.89 11.29
CA ILE A 442 11.17 -9.88 9.83
C ILE A 442 12.45 -10.23 9.08
N ARG A 443 13.60 -9.70 9.53
CA ARG A 443 14.88 -9.87 8.83
C ARG A 443 15.47 -11.27 9.01
N GLU A 444 15.51 -11.75 10.25
CA GLU A 444 16.19 -13.00 10.62
C GLU A 444 15.32 -13.77 11.62
N PRO A 445 14.16 -14.30 11.20
CA PRO A 445 13.23 -14.99 12.10
C PRO A 445 13.87 -16.17 12.84
N HIS A 446 14.76 -16.91 12.18
CA HIS A 446 15.47 -18.06 12.73
C HIS A 446 16.46 -17.72 13.86
N SER A 447 16.84 -16.44 14.03
CA SER A 447 17.69 -15.98 15.17
C SER A 447 17.01 -16.13 16.54
N PHE A 448 15.69 -16.35 16.56
CA PHE A 448 14.89 -16.52 17.77
C PHE A 448 14.70 -17.98 18.18
N GLY A 449 15.33 -18.93 17.48
CA GLY A 449 15.33 -20.35 17.83
C GLY A 449 15.12 -21.27 16.63
N THR A 450 15.54 -22.51 16.78
CA THR A 450 15.49 -23.55 15.72
C THR A 450 14.07 -24.02 15.38
N ALA A 451 13.09 -23.79 16.27
CA ALA A 451 11.69 -24.13 16.03
C ALA A 451 10.91 -23.08 15.21
N MET A 452 11.57 -22.00 14.78
CA MET A 452 10.94 -20.95 14.00
C MET A 452 10.59 -21.45 12.59
N LYS A 453 9.30 -21.32 12.23
CA LYS A 453 8.75 -21.74 10.92
C LYS A 453 8.54 -20.57 9.95
N MET A 454 8.73 -19.34 10.41
CA MET A 454 8.58 -18.15 9.58
C MET A 454 9.75 -18.11 8.58
N PRO A 455 9.46 -18.14 7.27
CA PRO A 455 10.51 -18.20 6.25
C PRO A 455 11.25 -16.87 6.14
N LYS A 456 12.40 -16.89 5.47
CA LYS A 456 13.24 -15.71 5.27
C LYS A 456 12.77 -14.92 4.06
N PHE A 457 12.47 -13.66 4.27
CA PHE A 457 12.11 -12.73 3.20
C PHE A 457 13.30 -11.86 2.81
N THR A 458 13.59 -11.77 1.52
CA THR A 458 14.61 -10.87 0.97
C THR A 458 14.01 -9.48 0.79
N LEU A 459 14.10 -8.64 1.81
CA LEU A 459 13.49 -7.31 1.83
C LEU A 459 14.54 -6.20 1.95
N ALA A 460 14.35 -5.13 1.17
CA ALA A 460 15.11 -3.90 1.35
C ALA A 460 14.79 -3.26 2.71
N THR A 461 15.73 -2.48 3.26
CA THR A 461 15.52 -1.80 4.56
C THR A 461 14.27 -0.94 4.58
N SER A 462 13.98 -0.21 3.50
CA SER A 462 12.76 0.61 3.41
C SER A 462 11.47 -0.23 3.38
N GLN A 463 11.51 -1.48 2.92
CA GLN A 463 10.35 -2.40 2.98
C GLN A 463 10.15 -2.93 4.40
N VAL A 464 11.24 -3.28 5.10
CA VAL A 464 11.17 -3.70 6.51
C VAL A 464 10.63 -2.57 7.37
N GLU A 465 11.11 -1.33 7.18
CA GLU A 465 10.60 -0.17 7.90
C GLU A 465 9.11 0.07 7.65
N ALA A 466 8.65 -0.04 6.41
CA ALA A 466 7.24 0.07 6.06
C ALA A 466 6.40 -1.03 6.74
N LEU A 467 6.84 -2.30 6.69
CA LEU A 467 6.17 -3.41 7.37
C LEU A 467 6.09 -3.18 8.88
N VAL A 468 7.19 -2.78 9.52
CA VAL A 468 7.22 -2.45 10.97
C VAL A 468 6.27 -1.29 11.27
N THR A 469 6.20 -0.28 10.41
CA THR A 469 5.22 0.83 10.55
C THR A 469 3.79 0.31 10.57
N ALA A 470 3.43 -0.57 9.63
CA ALA A 470 2.08 -1.14 9.56
C ALA A 470 1.77 -2.07 10.75
N LEU A 471 2.74 -2.85 11.22
CA LEU A 471 2.58 -3.70 12.41
C LEU A 471 2.47 -2.88 13.70
N LEU A 472 3.21 -1.78 13.82
CA LEU A 472 3.08 -0.85 14.95
C LEU A 472 1.72 -0.13 14.98
N ALA A 473 0.99 -0.09 13.85
CA ALA A 473 -0.37 0.45 13.79
C ALA A 473 -1.43 -0.54 14.35
N GLN A 474 -1.12 -1.84 14.42
CA GLN A 474 -1.99 -2.88 14.95
C GLN A 474 -2.00 -2.83 16.49
N THR A 475 -2.85 -1.96 17.06
CA THR A 475 -2.85 -1.62 18.49
C THR A 475 -4.20 -1.85 19.13
N ASP A 476 -4.21 -2.23 20.41
CA ASP A 476 -5.43 -2.29 21.23
C ASP A 476 -6.12 -0.92 21.27
N ARG A 477 -5.31 0.16 21.31
CA ARG A 477 -5.82 1.54 21.30
C ARG A 477 -6.64 1.81 20.04
N GLY A 478 -6.10 1.50 18.85
CA GLY A 478 -6.82 1.61 17.58
C GLY A 478 -8.17 0.89 17.62
N ALA A 479 -8.22 -0.25 18.31
CA ALA A 479 -9.46 -1.01 18.48
C ALA A 479 -10.51 -0.37 19.38
N THR A 480 -10.08 0.49 20.31
CA THR A 480 -10.94 1.20 21.26
C THR A 480 -11.28 2.65 20.89
N VAL A 481 -10.69 3.20 19.81
CA VAL A 481 -11.00 4.58 19.37
C VAL A 481 -12.50 4.76 19.10
N PRO A 482 -13.15 5.82 19.58
CA PRO A 482 -14.55 6.12 19.26
C PRO A 482 -14.81 6.20 17.75
N ALA A 483 -15.94 5.66 17.29
CA ALA A 483 -16.26 5.55 15.86
C ALA A 483 -16.34 6.93 15.16
N ASP A 484 -16.76 7.98 15.86
CA ASP A 484 -16.82 9.36 15.36
C ASP A 484 -15.44 9.99 15.10
N LEU A 485 -14.37 9.39 15.63
CA LEU A 485 -12.99 9.82 15.42
C LEU A 485 -12.23 8.94 14.43
N ARG A 486 -12.89 7.93 13.85
CA ARG A 486 -12.33 7.05 12.83
C ARG A 486 -12.67 7.57 11.44
N VAL A 487 -11.73 7.45 10.52
CA VAL A 487 -11.97 7.69 9.10
C VAL A 487 -12.19 6.34 8.46
N ALA A 488 -13.44 6.03 8.15
CA ALA A 488 -13.84 4.78 7.53
C ALA A 488 -13.12 4.56 6.19
N GLY A 489 -12.82 3.30 5.90
CA GLY A 489 -12.26 2.93 4.61
C GLY A 489 -13.32 2.93 3.52
N HIS A 490 -12.89 2.90 2.26
CA HIS A 490 -13.74 2.66 1.11
C HIS A 490 -14.44 1.32 1.33
N PRO A 491 -15.79 1.27 1.32
CA PRO A 491 -16.50 0.03 1.54
C PRO A 491 -16.21 -0.94 0.40
N GLU A 492 -15.71 -2.14 0.74
CA GLU A 492 -15.64 -3.25 -0.21
C GLU A 492 -17.07 -3.62 -0.62
N SER A 493 -17.36 -3.59 -1.91
CA SER A 493 -18.66 -3.95 -2.47
C SER A 493 -18.61 -5.34 -3.10
N ASP A 494 -19.68 -6.11 -2.96
CA ASP A 494 -19.89 -7.38 -3.66
C ASP A 494 -20.58 -7.21 -5.02
N TYR A 495 -20.69 -5.97 -5.51
CA TYR A 495 -21.38 -5.60 -6.75
C TYR A 495 -21.06 -6.57 -7.91
N GLN A 496 -22.11 -7.19 -8.45
CA GLN A 496 -22.05 -8.04 -9.63
C GLN A 496 -22.83 -7.38 -10.78
N PRO A 497 -22.18 -7.05 -11.90
CA PRO A 497 -22.89 -6.55 -13.08
C PRO A 497 -23.78 -7.66 -13.66
N ALA A 498 -24.98 -7.28 -14.10
CA ALA A 498 -25.98 -8.25 -14.56
C ALA A 498 -25.84 -8.58 -16.06
N GLY A 499 -26.44 -9.70 -16.47
CA GLY A 499 -26.64 -10.05 -17.87
C GLY A 499 -25.37 -10.39 -18.65
N SER A 500 -25.43 -10.24 -19.97
CA SER A 500 -24.31 -10.54 -20.88
C SER A 500 -23.12 -9.60 -20.69
N ALA A 501 -23.38 -8.31 -20.41
CA ALA A 501 -22.34 -7.34 -20.12
C ALA A 501 -21.57 -7.72 -18.85
N GLY A 502 -22.25 -8.17 -17.80
CA GLY A 502 -21.58 -8.63 -16.59
C GLY A 502 -20.67 -9.84 -16.81
N LYS A 503 -21.16 -10.85 -17.55
CA LYS A 503 -20.33 -12.00 -17.93
C LYS A 503 -19.09 -11.59 -18.72
N LEU A 504 -19.22 -10.62 -19.61
CA LEU A 504 -18.09 -10.12 -20.38
C LEU A 504 -17.13 -9.28 -19.52
N MET A 505 -17.63 -8.49 -18.56
CA MET A 505 -16.77 -7.79 -17.61
C MET A 505 -15.96 -8.76 -16.73
N ASP A 506 -16.53 -9.90 -16.36
CA ASP A 506 -15.81 -10.94 -15.61
C ASP A 506 -14.77 -11.67 -16.49
N ASP A 507 -15.11 -12.05 -17.73
CA ASP A 507 -14.19 -12.66 -18.72
C ASP A 507 -13.01 -11.75 -19.05
N LEU A 508 -13.25 -10.44 -19.17
CA LEU A 508 -12.20 -9.44 -19.40
C LEU A 508 -11.50 -8.99 -18.11
N ARG A 509 -11.91 -9.51 -16.95
CA ARG A 509 -11.43 -9.11 -15.63
C ARG A 509 -11.44 -7.59 -15.42
N CYS A 510 -12.51 -6.88 -15.79
CA CYS A 510 -12.58 -5.42 -15.64
C CYS A 510 -12.25 -4.96 -14.20
N PHE A 511 -12.69 -5.73 -13.20
CA PHE A 511 -12.46 -5.43 -11.78
C PHE A 511 -11.02 -5.64 -11.30
N SER A 512 -10.17 -6.37 -12.03
CA SER A 512 -8.74 -6.46 -11.67
C SER A 512 -8.02 -5.13 -11.89
N CYS A 513 -8.55 -4.31 -12.81
CA CYS A 513 -8.01 -3.00 -13.13
C CYS A 513 -8.85 -1.84 -12.56
N HIS A 514 -10.17 -1.90 -12.70
CA HIS A 514 -11.09 -0.81 -12.43
C HIS A 514 -11.88 -1.02 -11.14
N SER A 515 -12.00 0.04 -10.33
CA SER A 515 -13.03 0.16 -9.30
C SER A 515 -14.37 0.51 -9.95
N ILE A 516 -15.43 -0.21 -9.59
CA ILE A 516 -16.80 0.04 -10.04
C ILE A 516 -17.75 -0.27 -8.88
N ASN A 517 -18.54 0.73 -8.46
CA ASN A 517 -19.46 0.62 -7.33
C ASN A 517 -18.81 0.04 -6.05
N GLY A 518 -17.54 0.38 -5.80
CA GLY A 518 -16.77 -0.10 -4.63
C GLY A 518 -16.17 -1.51 -4.76
N ARG A 519 -16.30 -2.18 -5.93
CA ARG A 519 -15.62 -3.44 -6.23
C ARG A 519 -14.47 -3.21 -7.20
N GLY A 520 -13.31 -3.83 -6.96
CA GLY A 520 -12.20 -3.88 -7.91
C GLY A 520 -10.93 -3.20 -7.40
N GLY A 521 -10.03 -2.86 -8.33
CA GLY A 521 -8.71 -2.30 -8.04
C GLY A 521 -8.55 -0.81 -8.37
N ASP A 522 -7.41 -0.24 -7.96
CA ASP A 522 -7.01 1.16 -8.21
C ASP A 522 -6.00 1.29 -9.37
N MET A 523 -5.80 0.21 -10.14
CA MET A 523 -4.85 0.20 -11.25
C MET A 523 -5.26 1.12 -12.40
N ALA A 524 -6.57 1.24 -12.62
CA ALA A 524 -7.21 2.04 -13.64
C ALA A 524 -8.30 2.93 -13.02
N PRO A 525 -8.83 3.93 -13.76
CA PRO A 525 -9.81 4.85 -13.22
C PRO A 525 -11.08 4.16 -12.73
N ASP A 526 -11.69 4.72 -11.68
CA ASP A 526 -13.01 4.32 -11.22
C ASP A 526 -14.08 4.58 -12.31
N LEU A 527 -14.86 3.55 -12.66
CA LEU A 527 -15.89 3.58 -13.71
C LEU A 527 -17.32 3.69 -13.18
N THR A 528 -17.53 3.84 -11.86
CA THR A 528 -18.84 3.92 -11.18
C THR A 528 -19.80 4.88 -11.87
N SER A 529 -19.27 6.00 -12.38
CA SER A 529 -20.06 7.06 -13.03
C SER A 529 -19.65 7.30 -14.49
N GLU A 530 -19.00 6.33 -15.13
CA GLU A 530 -18.43 6.55 -16.47
C GLU A 530 -19.52 6.81 -17.51
N GLY A 531 -20.71 6.22 -17.37
CA GLY A 531 -21.86 6.44 -18.26
C GLY A 531 -22.37 7.88 -18.26
N SER A 532 -22.26 8.61 -17.14
CA SER A 532 -22.55 10.05 -17.13
C SER A 532 -21.39 10.89 -17.65
N SER A 533 -20.18 10.33 -17.65
CA SER A 533 -18.94 11.05 -17.91
C SER A 533 -18.60 11.13 -19.39
N VAL A 534 -18.77 10.05 -20.13
CA VAL A 534 -18.31 9.94 -21.52
C VAL A 534 -19.44 9.94 -22.53
N GLN A 535 -19.09 10.25 -23.78
CA GLN A 535 -19.99 10.09 -24.91
C GLN A 535 -19.99 8.64 -25.40
N ARG A 536 -21.18 8.13 -25.76
CA ARG A 536 -21.37 6.74 -26.20
C ARG A 536 -20.47 6.35 -27.38
N SER A 537 -20.39 7.21 -28.40
CA SER A 537 -19.57 6.95 -29.60
C SER A 537 -18.09 6.79 -29.25
N TRP A 538 -17.57 7.68 -28.41
CA TRP A 538 -16.20 7.60 -27.94
C TRP A 538 -15.94 6.32 -27.14
N LEU A 539 -16.84 5.93 -26.23
CA LEU A 539 -16.67 4.72 -25.43
C LEU A 539 -16.64 3.46 -26.31
N LEU A 540 -17.54 3.38 -27.29
CA LEU A 540 -17.59 2.28 -28.26
C LEU A 540 -16.27 2.16 -29.04
N ASP A 541 -15.77 3.28 -29.57
CA ASP A 541 -14.52 3.30 -30.33
C ASP A 541 -13.32 2.96 -29.44
N PHE A 542 -13.31 3.46 -28.20
CA PHE A 542 -12.25 3.21 -27.23
C PHE A 542 -12.18 1.74 -26.80
N LEU A 543 -13.32 1.06 -26.60
CA LEU A 543 -13.35 -0.37 -26.28
C LEU A 543 -12.85 -1.25 -27.44
N LYS A 544 -13.06 -0.82 -28.70
CA LYS A 544 -12.57 -1.54 -29.88
C LYS A 544 -11.07 -1.34 -30.11
N ASN A 545 -10.59 -0.12 -29.89
CA ASN A 545 -9.20 0.23 -30.13
C ASN A 545 -8.71 1.28 -29.10
N PRO A 546 -8.31 0.83 -27.90
CA PRO A 546 -7.90 1.74 -26.84
C PRO A 546 -6.63 2.49 -27.23
N ASN A 547 -6.70 3.83 -27.16
CA ASN A 547 -5.56 4.70 -27.42
C ASN A 547 -4.99 5.29 -26.12
N THR A 548 -3.76 5.82 -26.20
CA THR A 548 -3.10 6.38 -25.02
C THR A 548 -3.68 7.75 -24.67
N LEU A 549 -4.43 7.83 -23.57
CA LEU A 549 -5.03 9.09 -23.10
C LEU A 549 -4.08 9.95 -22.25
N ARG A 550 -3.12 9.32 -21.57
CA ARG A 550 -2.14 9.98 -20.70
C ARG A 550 -0.76 9.38 -20.98
N PRO A 551 0.06 10.02 -21.83
CA PRO A 551 1.38 9.49 -22.19
C PRO A 551 2.30 9.23 -20.98
N ALA A 552 2.11 10.00 -19.90
CA ALA A 552 2.86 9.85 -18.65
C ALA A 552 2.48 8.61 -17.81
N LEU A 553 1.37 7.92 -18.12
CA LEU A 553 0.99 6.70 -17.41
C LEU A 553 1.60 5.46 -18.06
N ILE A 554 2.20 4.61 -17.22
CA ILE A 554 2.78 3.31 -17.60
C ILE A 554 1.67 2.29 -17.91
N ARG A 555 0.54 2.38 -17.19
CA ARG A 555 -0.60 1.46 -17.29
C ARG A 555 -1.58 1.94 -18.37
N ARG A 556 -1.93 1.04 -19.29
CA ARG A 556 -2.80 1.33 -20.45
C ARG A 556 -3.87 0.26 -20.58
N MET A 557 -5.01 0.63 -21.15
CA MET A 557 -6.09 -0.33 -21.40
C MET A 557 -5.67 -1.29 -22.53
N PRO A 558 -5.69 -2.62 -22.30
CA PRO A 558 -5.33 -3.59 -23.33
C PRO A 558 -6.39 -3.72 -24.42
N ARG A 559 -5.98 -4.22 -25.59
CA ARG A 559 -6.90 -4.57 -26.67
C ARG A 559 -7.35 -6.03 -26.53
N PHE A 560 -8.60 -6.23 -26.14
CA PHE A 560 -9.19 -7.56 -25.87
C PHE A 560 -9.84 -8.24 -27.09
N ASN A 561 -9.64 -7.73 -28.31
CA ASN A 561 -10.18 -8.30 -29.55
C ASN A 561 -11.70 -8.56 -29.52
N LEU A 562 -12.48 -7.63 -28.96
CA LEU A 562 -13.93 -7.70 -28.88
C LEU A 562 -14.59 -7.64 -30.27
N THR A 563 -15.69 -8.36 -30.43
CA THR A 563 -16.58 -8.19 -31.57
C THR A 563 -17.36 -6.88 -31.46
N ASP A 564 -17.89 -6.39 -32.58
CA ASP A 564 -18.70 -5.17 -32.60
C ASP A 564 -19.94 -5.26 -31.70
N ALA A 565 -20.56 -6.45 -31.63
CA ALA A 565 -21.72 -6.70 -30.78
C ALA A 565 -21.36 -6.68 -29.28
N GLU A 566 -20.22 -7.27 -28.90
CA GLU A 566 -19.72 -7.27 -27.53
C GLU A 566 -19.35 -5.86 -27.06
N ALA A 567 -18.63 -5.11 -27.90
CA ALA A 567 -18.25 -3.73 -27.60
C ALA A 567 -19.49 -2.83 -27.46
N ALA A 568 -20.51 -3.01 -28.31
CA ALA A 568 -21.78 -2.31 -28.20
C ALA A 568 -22.53 -2.67 -26.91
N ALA A 569 -22.62 -3.96 -26.57
CA ALA A 569 -23.29 -4.42 -25.36
C ALA A 569 -22.64 -3.87 -24.08
N LEU A 570 -21.31 -3.87 -23.98
CA LEU A 570 -20.60 -3.25 -22.85
C LEU A 570 -20.83 -1.75 -22.80
N THR A 571 -20.73 -1.07 -23.94
CA THR A 571 -20.96 0.37 -24.04
C THR A 571 -22.37 0.71 -23.54
N ASP A 572 -23.39 0.04 -24.05
CA ASP A 572 -24.79 0.31 -23.68
C ASP A 572 -25.06 0.04 -22.21
N TYR A 573 -24.45 -1.03 -21.66
CA TYR A 573 -24.54 -1.30 -20.23
C TYR A 573 -23.89 -0.19 -19.40
N ILE A 574 -22.66 0.21 -19.70
CA ILE A 574 -21.94 1.28 -18.98
C ILE A 574 -22.73 2.59 -19.07
N MET A 575 -23.19 2.95 -20.27
CA MET A 575 -23.98 4.16 -20.51
C MET A 575 -25.32 4.15 -19.78
N THR A 576 -25.89 2.98 -19.45
CA THR A 576 -27.18 2.90 -18.75
C THR A 576 -27.02 2.78 -17.24
N VAL A 577 -26.10 1.93 -16.79
CA VAL A 577 -26.00 1.51 -15.38
C VAL A 577 -25.06 2.39 -14.58
N TYR A 578 -23.97 2.88 -15.18
CA TYR A 578 -22.93 3.64 -14.49
C TYR A 578 -23.19 5.15 -14.56
N GLN A 579 -24.38 5.54 -14.10
CA GLN A 579 -24.82 6.92 -14.01
C GLN A 579 -24.59 7.49 -12.60
N THR A 580 -24.15 8.74 -12.52
CA THR A 580 -24.10 9.47 -11.25
C THR A 580 -25.50 9.97 -10.87
N PRO A 581 -25.92 9.85 -9.59
CA PRO A 581 -27.16 10.47 -9.12
C PRO A 581 -27.03 11.99 -8.94
N ALA A 582 -25.82 12.55 -9.03
CA ALA A 582 -25.56 13.96 -8.74
C ALA A 582 -26.17 14.92 -9.78
N PHE A 583 -26.32 14.48 -11.03
CA PHE A 583 -26.86 15.28 -12.12
C PHE A 583 -27.30 14.42 -13.29
N ASP A 584 -28.21 14.94 -14.11
CA ASP A 584 -28.57 14.35 -15.40
C ASP A 584 -27.50 14.66 -16.45
N SER A 585 -26.96 13.64 -17.10
CA SER A 585 -25.93 13.77 -18.16
C SER A 585 -26.45 14.49 -19.42
N ALA A 586 -27.77 14.54 -19.62
CA ALA A 586 -28.42 15.27 -20.71
C ALA A 586 -28.82 16.71 -20.36
N SER A 587 -28.60 17.16 -19.12
CA SER A 587 -29.04 18.48 -18.61
C SER A 587 -28.43 19.68 -19.35
N LEU A 588 -27.29 19.49 -20.01
CA LEU A 588 -26.56 20.56 -20.70
C LEU A 588 -26.21 20.12 -22.13
N PRO A 589 -27.12 20.30 -23.12
CA PRO A 589 -26.85 19.89 -24.49
C PRO A 589 -25.81 20.79 -25.14
N ALA A 590 -24.91 20.21 -25.94
CA ALA A 590 -23.85 20.95 -26.64
C ALA A 590 -24.39 22.02 -27.60
N SER A 591 -25.62 21.85 -28.11
CA SER A 591 -26.32 22.83 -28.94
C SER A 591 -26.71 24.11 -28.21
N SER A 592 -26.67 24.13 -26.87
CA SER A 592 -26.98 25.32 -26.08
C SER A 592 -25.84 26.36 -26.03
N PHE A 593 -24.64 26.01 -26.51
CA PHE A 593 -23.47 26.89 -26.44
C PHE A 593 -23.35 27.80 -27.65
N THR A 594 -23.13 29.09 -27.40
CA THR A 594 -22.93 30.11 -28.44
C THR A 594 -21.45 30.29 -28.80
N ALA A 595 -21.15 31.03 -29.86
CA ALA A 595 -19.77 31.41 -30.19
C ALA A 595 -19.16 32.34 -29.13
N GLU A 596 -19.98 33.20 -28.51
CA GLU A 596 -19.59 34.08 -27.43
C GLU A 596 -19.20 33.30 -26.18
N ASP A 597 -19.99 32.29 -25.79
CA ASP A 597 -19.64 31.38 -24.67
C ASP A 597 -18.27 30.73 -24.87
N ARG A 598 -17.95 30.32 -26.11
CA ARG A 598 -16.67 29.68 -26.43
C ARG A 598 -15.49 30.65 -26.31
N GLU A 599 -15.65 31.88 -26.79
CA GLU A 599 -14.60 32.89 -26.70
C GLU A 599 -14.40 33.34 -25.24
N HIS A 600 -15.47 33.54 -24.49
CA HIS A 600 -15.40 33.83 -23.07
C HIS A 600 -14.71 32.68 -22.31
N GLY A 601 -15.09 31.43 -22.57
CA GLY A 601 -14.45 30.25 -22.00
C GLY A 601 -12.95 30.17 -22.31
N ARG A 602 -12.55 30.50 -23.54
CA ARG A 602 -11.13 30.59 -23.93
C ARG A 602 -10.38 31.62 -23.09
N GLN A 603 -10.94 32.80 -22.89
CA GLN A 603 -10.33 33.84 -22.07
C GLN A 603 -10.20 33.41 -20.59
N LEU A 604 -11.23 32.77 -20.04
CA LEU A 604 -11.20 32.24 -18.67
C LEU A 604 -10.11 31.15 -18.51
N PHE A 605 -9.99 30.26 -19.50
CA PHE A 605 -9.01 29.17 -19.51
C PHE A 605 -7.58 29.72 -19.42
N TYR A 606 -7.25 30.74 -20.23
CA TYR A 606 -5.89 31.28 -20.33
C TYR A 606 -5.54 32.34 -19.30
N SER A 607 -6.51 33.15 -18.86
CA SER A 607 -6.24 34.36 -18.08
C SER A 607 -6.64 34.24 -16.61
N LYS A 608 -7.89 33.82 -16.31
CA LYS A 608 -8.43 33.85 -14.94
C LYS A 608 -8.03 32.63 -14.12
N TYR A 609 -8.23 31.44 -14.68
CA TYR A 609 -7.99 30.17 -13.99
C TYR A 609 -6.66 29.50 -14.39
N ALA A 610 -5.99 30.04 -15.41
CA ALA A 610 -4.68 29.61 -15.90
C ALA A 610 -4.58 28.08 -16.11
N CYS A 611 -5.62 27.47 -16.66
CA CYS A 611 -5.76 26.03 -16.83
C CYS A 611 -4.63 25.43 -17.71
N GLN A 612 -4.06 26.22 -18.63
CA GLN A 612 -2.94 25.85 -19.49
C GLN A 612 -1.63 25.55 -18.73
N SER A 613 -1.53 25.99 -17.47
CA SER A 613 -0.40 25.63 -16.60
C SER A 613 -0.36 24.13 -16.31
N CYS A 614 -1.52 23.46 -16.35
CA CYS A 614 -1.67 22.05 -16.06
C CYS A 614 -2.15 21.22 -17.27
N HIS A 615 -3.00 21.78 -18.13
CA HIS A 615 -3.62 21.09 -19.27
C HIS A 615 -3.11 21.61 -20.63
N ILE A 616 -3.13 20.74 -21.65
CA ILE A 616 -2.84 21.11 -23.05
C ILE A 616 -4.11 21.09 -23.88
N VAL A 617 -4.50 22.25 -24.41
CA VAL A 617 -5.53 22.43 -25.45
C VAL A 617 -4.88 22.81 -26.79
N ASP A 618 -3.82 23.63 -26.77
CA ASP A 618 -2.98 23.95 -27.92
C ASP A 618 -1.57 23.36 -27.74
N PRO A 619 -1.24 22.23 -28.39
CA PRO A 619 0.07 21.58 -28.26
C PRO A 619 1.28 22.45 -28.62
N ASN A 620 1.08 23.51 -29.42
CA ASN A 620 2.17 24.38 -29.82
C ASN A 620 2.55 25.35 -28.69
N ASN A 621 1.54 25.86 -27.98
CA ASN A 621 1.68 26.96 -27.02
C ASN A 621 1.59 26.50 -25.56
N ASP A 622 0.73 25.53 -25.25
CA ASP A 622 0.54 25.03 -23.91
C ASP A 622 1.66 24.05 -23.53
N LYS A 623 2.15 24.16 -22.29
CA LYS A 623 3.24 23.30 -21.77
C LYS A 623 2.83 22.53 -20.50
N GLY A 624 1.59 22.67 -20.04
CA GLY A 624 1.10 21.97 -18.85
C GLY A 624 0.95 20.46 -19.07
N TYR A 625 1.64 19.64 -18.28
CA TYR A 625 1.64 18.18 -18.44
C TYR A 625 1.11 17.42 -17.20
N ILE A 626 0.64 18.14 -16.18
CA ILE A 626 0.10 17.55 -14.95
C ILE A 626 -1.30 16.96 -15.20
N GLY A 627 -2.15 17.71 -15.89
CA GLY A 627 -3.49 17.29 -16.31
C GLY A 627 -3.47 16.52 -17.63
N PRO A 628 -4.52 15.72 -17.94
CA PRO A 628 -4.66 15.12 -19.27
C PRO A 628 -4.78 16.21 -20.35
N THR A 629 -4.34 15.89 -21.56
CA THR A 629 -4.63 16.74 -22.73
C THR A 629 -6.14 16.85 -22.93
N LEU A 630 -6.57 18.06 -23.32
CA LEU A 630 -7.96 18.42 -23.55
C LEU A 630 -8.25 18.72 -25.03
N THR A 631 -7.28 18.52 -25.92
CA THR A 631 -7.39 18.71 -27.39
C THR A 631 -8.59 18.02 -28.04
N VAL A 632 -9.04 16.89 -27.48
CA VAL A 632 -10.18 16.10 -27.96
C VAL A 632 -11.24 15.88 -26.87
N VAL A 633 -11.26 16.70 -25.81
CA VAL A 633 -12.16 16.48 -24.68
C VAL A 633 -13.63 16.56 -25.07
N GLY A 634 -13.97 17.39 -26.06
CA GLY A 634 -15.31 17.56 -26.60
C GLY A 634 -15.84 16.37 -27.41
N VAL A 635 -14.98 15.41 -27.77
CA VAL A 635 -15.38 14.10 -28.34
C VAL A 635 -15.54 13.05 -27.23
N ARG A 636 -14.76 13.17 -26.15
CA ARG A 636 -14.73 12.18 -25.07
C ARG A 636 -15.80 12.39 -24.03
N ARG A 637 -15.91 13.59 -23.45
CA ARG A 637 -16.70 13.86 -22.24
C ARG A 637 -18.06 14.47 -22.61
N THR A 638 -19.06 14.25 -21.76
CA THR A 638 -20.34 14.97 -21.85
C THR A 638 -20.16 16.41 -21.34
N ALA A 639 -20.96 17.34 -21.86
CA ALA A 639 -20.91 18.74 -21.42
C ALA A 639 -21.34 18.89 -19.95
N ALA A 640 -22.37 18.16 -19.52
CA ALA A 640 -22.81 18.13 -18.13
C ALA A 640 -21.68 17.66 -17.20
N TRP A 641 -20.93 16.61 -17.57
CA TRP A 641 -19.79 16.16 -16.78
C TRP A 641 -18.72 17.24 -16.64
N ILE A 642 -18.30 17.88 -17.73
CA ILE A 642 -17.30 18.96 -17.68
C ILE A 642 -17.77 20.09 -16.77
N PHE A 643 -19.02 20.52 -16.92
CA PHE A 643 -19.59 21.59 -16.11
C PHE A 643 -19.55 21.28 -14.61
N HIS A 644 -20.07 20.13 -14.19
CA HIS A 644 -20.10 19.76 -12.77
C HIS A 644 -18.71 19.45 -12.22
N TYR A 645 -17.81 18.89 -13.04
CA TYR A 645 -16.44 18.62 -12.63
C TYR A 645 -15.64 19.91 -12.39
N LEU A 646 -15.84 20.96 -13.19
CA LEU A 646 -15.23 22.28 -12.95
C LEU A 646 -15.75 22.96 -11.67
N LYS A 647 -16.98 22.66 -11.26
CA LYS A 647 -17.61 23.22 -10.05
C LYS A 647 -17.04 22.62 -8.77
N ASP A 648 -16.91 21.30 -8.73
CA ASP A 648 -16.35 20.57 -7.60
C ASP A 648 -15.81 19.20 -8.06
N PRO A 649 -14.52 19.12 -8.44
CA PRO A 649 -13.98 17.88 -8.95
C PRO A 649 -13.87 16.82 -7.86
N GLN A 650 -13.59 17.19 -6.60
CA GLN A 650 -13.53 16.27 -5.46
C GLN A 650 -14.90 15.68 -5.10
N ALA A 651 -16.00 16.42 -5.28
CA ALA A 651 -17.34 15.88 -5.07
C ALA A 651 -17.68 14.72 -6.04
N LEU A 652 -17.13 14.74 -7.26
CA LEU A 652 -17.34 13.67 -8.24
C LEU A 652 -16.27 12.57 -8.16
N ARG A 653 -15.03 12.94 -7.86
CA ARG A 653 -13.89 12.03 -7.75
C ARG A 653 -13.00 12.47 -6.56
N PRO A 654 -13.20 11.92 -5.35
CA PRO A 654 -12.51 12.38 -4.14
C PRO A 654 -10.98 12.41 -4.22
N ALA A 655 -10.38 11.45 -4.95
CA ALA A 655 -8.93 11.33 -5.11
C ALA A 655 -8.34 12.18 -6.25
N THR A 656 -9.11 13.06 -6.89
CA THR A 656 -8.61 13.88 -7.99
C THR A 656 -7.65 14.98 -7.53
N LEU A 657 -6.58 15.17 -8.30
CA LEU A 657 -5.55 16.18 -8.05
C LEU A 657 -5.96 17.59 -8.51
N GLU A 658 -6.95 17.70 -9.40
CA GLU A 658 -7.41 18.99 -9.90
C GLU A 658 -8.07 19.77 -8.76
N PRO A 659 -7.56 20.96 -8.38
CA PRO A 659 -8.06 21.68 -7.22
C PRO A 659 -9.46 22.25 -7.48
N ASN A 660 -10.31 22.28 -6.45
CA ASN A 660 -11.53 23.06 -6.50
C ASN A 660 -11.21 24.56 -6.50
N GLN A 661 -11.29 25.20 -7.67
CA GLN A 661 -11.04 26.64 -7.83
C GLN A 661 -12.27 27.52 -7.51
N HIS A 662 -13.35 26.92 -6.98
CA HIS A 662 -14.61 27.59 -6.67
C HIS A 662 -15.20 28.36 -7.88
N ILE A 663 -15.15 27.74 -9.06
CA ILE A 663 -15.59 28.33 -10.34
C ILE A 663 -17.09 28.68 -10.27
N SER A 664 -17.46 29.88 -10.74
CA SER A 664 -18.86 30.34 -10.78
C SER A 664 -19.68 29.49 -11.76
N GLY A 665 -21.02 29.50 -11.65
CA GLY A 665 -21.87 28.77 -12.61
C GLY A 665 -21.75 29.29 -14.04
N GLU A 666 -21.64 30.61 -14.20
CA GLU A 666 -21.46 31.25 -15.50
C GLU A 666 -20.11 30.90 -16.12
N ASP A 667 -19.02 31.03 -15.35
CA ASP A 667 -17.67 30.73 -15.80
C ASP A 667 -17.53 29.24 -16.16
N ALA A 668 -18.10 28.34 -15.36
CA ALA A 668 -18.09 26.91 -15.63
C ALA A 668 -18.82 26.59 -16.94
N ARG A 669 -19.93 27.28 -17.22
CA ARG A 669 -20.67 27.13 -18.49
C ARG A 669 -19.85 27.60 -19.69
N ALA A 670 -19.21 28.76 -19.60
CA ALA A 670 -18.36 29.30 -20.67
C ALA A 670 -17.13 28.40 -20.91
N LEU A 671 -16.43 27.99 -19.85
CA LEU A 671 -15.33 27.02 -19.94
C LEU A 671 -15.77 25.70 -20.57
N THR A 672 -16.94 25.19 -20.19
CA THR A 672 -17.52 23.98 -20.80
C THR A 672 -17.75 24.17 -22.30
N ALA A 673 -18.31 25.31 -22.73
CA ALA A 673 -18.51 25.61 -24.14
C ALA A 673 -17.18 25.56 -24.93
N PHE A 674 -16.14 26.20 -24.39
CA PHE A 674 -14.80 26.19 -24.99
C PHE A 674 -14.22 24.78 -25.08
N LEU A 675 -14.32 23.98 -24.02
CA LEU A 675 -13.80 22.62 -23.97
C LEU A 675 -14.57 21.66 -24.89
N MET A 676 -15.89 21.82 -25.01
CA MET A 676 -16.71 21.05 -25.94
C MET A 676 -16.38 21.32 -27.41
N ALA A 677 -15.78 22.47 -27.73
CA ALA A 677 -15.28 22.77 -29.08
C ALA A 677 -13.96 22.05 -29.42
N GLN A 678 -13.29 21.44 -28.44
CA GLN A 678 -12.02 20.73 -28.65
C GLN A 678 -12.27 19.32 -29.17
N THR A 679 -12.33 19.18 -30.50
CA THR A 679 -12.65 17.93 -31.19
C THR A 679 -11.56 17.42 -32.13
N LYS A 680 -10.46 18.18 -32.29
CA LYS A 680 -9.39 17.85 -33.24
C LYS A 680 -8.22 17.17 -32.53
N ALA A 681 -7.91 15.94 -32.92
CA ALA A 681 -6.68 15.30 -32.50
C ALA A 681 -5.47 16.05 -33.07
N PRO A 682 -4.36 16.21 -32.32
CA PRO A 682 -3.11 16.65 -32.92
C PRO A 682 -2.70 15.69 -34.04
N PRO A 683 -2.10 16.17 -35.15
CA PRO A 683 -1.60 15.29 -36.20
C PRO A 683 -0.65 14.27 -35.58
N GLN A 684 -0.87 12.98 -35.87
CA GLN A 684 0.06 11.92 -35.47
C GLN A 684 1.42 12.28 -36.05
N GLN A 685 2.44 12.48 -35.19
CA GLN A 685 3.81 12.56 -35.66
C GLN A 685 4.12 11.23 -36.33
N GLY A 686 4.13 11.23 -37.67
CA GLY A 686 4.47 10.06 -38.46
C GLY A 686 5.79 9.51 -37.97
N GLY A 687 5.79 8.23 -37.61
CA GLY A 687 7.02 7.48 -37.43
C GLY A 687 7.88 7.70 -38.67
N LYS A 688 9.10 8.21 -38.47
CA LYS A 688 10.12 8.08 -39.49
C LYS A 688 10.26 6.57 -39.76
N LYS A 689 10.05 6.23 -41.04
CA LYS A 689 10.19 4.88 -41.60
C LYS A 689 11.49 4.22 -41.20
#